data_AF-A0A1V5H8K8-F1
#
_entry.id   AF-A0A1V5H8K8-F1
#
_cell.length_a   1.000
_cell.length_b   1.000
_cell.length_c   1.000
_cell.angle_alpha   90.00
_cell.angle_beta   90.00
_cell.angle_gamma   90.00
#
_symmetry.space_group_name_H-M   'P 1'
#
loop_
_entity.id
_entity.type
_entity.pdbx_description
1 polymer ?
#
loop_
_entity_poly.entity_id
_entity_poly.type
_entity_poly.pdbx_seq_one_letter_code
_entity_poly.pdbx_strand_id
1 'polypeptide(L)'
;MGRQALAAEAKPAVLFAAVRPHAEYVAKPLHALGIELASCRADELGKRLASGQFNVVVLGATDDETLKAVVEQFLQEGGGVFLPAPFGHLGRAAKWFPTPEWAGEFGARMRWHECEDTDAANAVVDSMGVKHSFSNRIAAPFNEGARGVLTVVGRANMWPPLAFDFDEGWSVVVRWAESVRPKAPEAQIGRLEAYWWKDQPLTERSGLLGVRQVGDGRLAVCGIPAQWLLTPPANCPTVEATLSAGVGERPSDWLRVFANTLRWLAEPSLKAGRGGATTPPGLLVSSDIIPDPPPIDWSGPRPVVRDVQKPLVLPAMEDLPQVRGLVGARTELSGYRGTVAEYAAAARAAGLDYIVFLENALQMDQAKFDAFLRQCEAASDGLFGAIPGLTIEDAQGNHFFYIGDNLKFPKPDMVLPDGRLATTGVSRTEPIFKYGWQYLGYRVLIGWWNHAKNHTPIGDYKLYNSFPIYSFEDGKPVDSAFAEYLHLTGWGGCQMVFALELMSGPEQVAKRAAEGWQTVATLGGEYGDGTYVNRESYGVAGLRERWKGAPAWYPPYLYITNGPRILCWTPQNNCVVAKGDWWRPDLWQYRARLHVASDVGVKCVTVYDGDRGVFRRWLPNGAKDFEHTLVLANNLQRDLVLVVEDLEGRQAVSMELWNRNTTFDQVICGDRCNFLGTAFLRRKDGTAIWHRPGFRDNAGLSPNKGAMGEGTWFMPAAGLSPFPTLPIDGQPQSLPTPRVETLLNVPGEHREIHSAPSTYLFSPEYAVGQGNFAWAYDPAEYGAARTPLGHDYQEPVRQGQIGKNAWTSWYRLVPTKLMTGWVRLHATQATLGDVRYGRLQLHLAMKADVPLDAATGWDILTVPGPVQFYVEGQQAPGKAGDSIELPFRRGTVAVFATPGGTAVLCGDGEGLTARVEKNAFRLAYTPAAKTLKKDVPFDLSAPFLGFSNRLDADGVLDTLADFGLLKPGQTAYEPVVSRGMTVDTYGTWNVAAKDGAFEAALPGVPLAAMISLQVGGLNDGWSAFLQDRRLPAPNFRPIPVRDATAYALVDPTDGGADLFAGHPVVADAPGITILVAWMEPGKWFIEAHNPTDAPMTARLRTSQGWSVFAFEAQADLPPGASRTWTVFETAE
;
A
#
# COMPACT_ATOMS: atom_id res chain seq x y z
N MET A 1 73.29 -5.90 -1.68
CA MET A 1 72.43 -4.86 -1.10
C MET A 1 70.99 -5.16 -1.50
N GLY A 2 70.13 -5.42 -0.51
CA GLY A 2 68.82 -6.05 -0.70
C GLY A 2 67.74 -5.10 -1.22
N ARG A 3 66.90 -5.63 -2.11
CA ARG A 3 65.56 -5.10 -2.39
C ARG A 3 64.62 -5.72 -1.34
N GLN A 4 64.18 -4.93 -0.36
CA GLN A 4 63.03 -5.30 0.47
C GLN A 4 61.80 -5.35 -0.43
N ALA A 5 61.17 -6.52 -0.51
CA ALA A 5 59.80 -6.64 -0.99
C ALA A 5 58.90 -5.86 -0.03
N LEU A 6 58.19 -4.85 -0.54
CA LEU A 6 57.05 -4.24 0.17
C LEU A 6 56.02 -5.37 0.38
N ALA A 7 55.89 -5.83 1.61
CA ALA A 7 54.78 -6.69 2.01
C ALA A 7 53.47 -5.93 1.74
N ALA A 8 52.52 -6.55 1.03
CA ALA A 8 51.19 -6.00 0.88
C ALA A 8 50.61 -5.73 2.29
N GLU A 9 50.22 -4.49 2.55
CA GLU A 9 49.66 -4.08 3.83
C GLU A 9 48.42 -4.91 4.15
N ALA A 10 48.40 -5.61 5.29
CA ALA A 10 47.31 -6.50 5.66
C ALA A 10 46.03 -5.68 5.90
N LYS A 11 45.01 -5.89 5.07
CA LYS A 11 43.73 -5.19 5.19
C LYS A 11 42.91 -5.71 6.37
N PRO A 12 42.24 -4.84 7.16
CA PRO A 12 41.30 -5.28 8.18
C PRO A 12 40.14 -6.08 7.59
N ALA A 13 39.87 -7.25 8.15
CA ALA A 13 38.68 -8.04 7.85
C ALA A 13 37.59 -7.83 8.92
N VAL A 14 36.42 -7.36 8.49
CA VAL A 14 35.30 -6.96 9.36
C VAL A 14 34.10 -7.86 9.11
N LEU A 15 33.57 -8.46 10.18
CA LEU A 15 32.39 -9.32 10.16
C LEU A 15 31.16 -8.58 10.72
N PHE A 16 30.13 -8.43 9.92
CA PHE A 16 28.82 -7.92 10.36
C PHE A 16 27.97 -9.09 10.83
N ALA A 17 27.60 -9.12 12.12
CA ALA A 17 26.84 -10.21 12.70
C ALA A 17 25.35 -9.88 12.75
N ALA A 18 24.52 -10.84 12.34
CA ALA A 18 23.06 -10.73 12.30
C ALA A 18 22.53 -9.59 11.41
N VAL A 19 23.40 -8.94 10.64
CA VAL A 19 23.13 -7.78 9.80
C VAL A 19 23.97 -7.86 8.53
N ARG A 20 23.38 -7.50 7.38
CA ARG A 20 24.11 -7.35 6.11
C ARG A 20 24.30 -5.86 5.80
N PRO A 21 25.53 -5.36 5.62
CA PRO A 21 25.77 -3.97 5.27
C PRO A 21 25.15 -3.62 3.91
N HIS A 22 24.57 -2.43 3.77
CA HIS A 22 24.04 -1.95 2.50
C HIS A 22 25.16 -1.80 1.45
N ALA A 23 24.94 -2.32 0.24
CA ALA A 23 25.95 -2.39 -0.81
C ALA A 23 26.48 -1.00 -1.21
N GLU A 24 25.59 -0.06 -1.58
CA GLU A 24 25.99 1.27 -2.07
C GLU A 24 26.53 2.21 -0.98
N TYR A 25 25.90 2.26 0.19
CA TYR A 25 26.24 3.26 1.21
C TYR A 25 27.35 2.84 2.16
N VAL A 26 27.60 1.54 2.30
CA VAL A 26 28.49 1.03 3.35
C VAL A 26 29.52 0.08 2.76
N ALA A 27 29.08 -0.97 2.06
CA ALA A 27 29.99 -2.02 1.64
C ALA A 27 30.97 -1.56 0.55
N LYS A 28 30.49 -1.00 -0.56
CA LYS A 28 31.36 -0.48 -1.63
C LYS A 28 32.29 0.63 -1.14
N PRO A 29 31.82 1.66 -0.39
CA PRO A 29 32.71 2.71 0.08
C PRO A 29 33.77 2.22 1.06
N LEU A 30 33.41 1.38 2.05
CA LEU A 30 34.39 0.83 2.99
C LEU A 30 35.38 -0.10 2.29
N HIS A 31 34.93 -0.89 1.31
CA HIS A 31 35.81 -1.70 0.48
C HIS A 31 36.78 -0.86 -0.35
N ALA A 32 36.30 0.24 -0.95
CA ALA A 32 37.14 1.21 -1.65
C ALA A 32 38.13 1.91 -0.71
N LEU A 33 37.79 2.04 0.58
CA LEU A 33 38.69 2.52 1.64
C LEU A 33 39.64 1.43 2.17
N GLY A 34 39.66 0.22 1.58
CA GLY A 34 40.60 -0.84 1.91
C GLY A 34 40.19 -1.71 3.10
N ILE A 35 38.91 -1.74 3.46
CA ILE A 35 38.36 -2.64 4.48
C ILE A 35 37.73 -3.86 3.80
N GLU A 36 38.10 -5.07 4.22
CA GLU A 36 37.46 -6.29 3.74
C GLU A 36 36.24 -6.62 4.62
N LEU A 37 35.13 -7.02 3.99
CA LEU A 37 33.82 -7.11 4.67
C LEU A 37 33.19 -8.49 4.47
N ALA A 38 32.57 -9.03 5.51
CA ALA A 38 31.69 -10.20 5.41
C ALA A 38 30.48 -10.04 6.31
N SER A 39 29.43 -10.83 6.09
CA SER A 39 28.27 -10.91 6.99
C SER A 39 27.96 -12.36 7.36
N CYS A 40 27.38 -12.58 8.53
CA CYS A 40 26.87 -13.90 8.94
C CYS A 40 25.59 -13.78 9.77
N ARG A 41 24.88 -14.90 9.91
CA ARG A 41 23.77 -15.00 10.86
C ARG A 41 24.29 -15.03 12.29
N ALA A 42 23.41 -14.75 13.27
CA ALA A 42 23.75 -14.77 14.69
C ALA A 42 24.28 -16.15 15.13
N ASP A 43 23.59 -17.23 14.74
CA ASP A 43 23.92 -18.62 15.05
C ASP A 43 25.26 -19.10 14.46
N GLU A 44 25.81 -18.37 13.47
CA GLU A 44 27.10 -18.68 12.85
C GLU A 44 28.26 -17.91 13.49
N LEU A 45 28.00 -16.88 14.29
CA LEU A 45 29.00 -15.91 14.73
C LEU A 45 30.21 -16.56 15.41
N GLY A 46 29.96 -17.43 16.40
CA GLY A 46 31.05 -18.10 17.14
C GLY A 46 31.96 -18.92 16.23
N LYS A 47 31.38 -19.68 15.29
CA LYS A 47 32.14 -20.46 14.30
C LYS A 47 32.96 -19.55 13.38
N ARG A 48 32.39 -18.41 12.96
CA ARG A 48 33.07 -17.46 12.07
C ARG A 48 34.23 -16.76 12.76
N LEU A 49 34.08 -16.32 14.01
CA LEU A 49 35.17 -15.68 14.76
C LEU A 49 36.28 -16.69 15.12
N ALA A 50 35.93 -17.92 15.49
CA ALA A 50 36.89 -18.99 15.78
C ALA A 50 37.77 -19.38 14.57
N SER A 51 37.38 -19.01 13.34
CA SER A 51 38.21 -19.23 12.15
C SER A 51 39.53 -18.43 12.15
N GLY A 52 39.62 -17.38 12.97
CA GLY A 52 40.77 -16.46 12.99
C GLY A 52 40.87 -15.55 11.76
N GLN A 53 39.92 -15.60 10.83
CA GLN A 53 39.96 -14.85 9.57
C GLN A 53 39.46 -13.39 9.68
N PHE A 54 38.89 -13.01 10.83
CA PHE A 54 38.29 -11.70 11.06
C PHE A 54 39.00 -10.96 12.20
N ASN A 55 39.12 -9.64 12.05
CA ASN A 55 39.79 -8.74 12.98
C ASN A 55 38.80 -7.95 13.83
N VAL A 56 37.66 -7.59 13.23
CA VAL A 56 36.63 -6.77 13.88
C VAL A 56 35.27 -7.41 13.67
N VAL A 57 34.40 -7.33 14.68
CA VAL A 57 32.98 -7.63 14.57
C VAL A 57 32.12 -6.38 14.80
N VAL A 58 31.11 -6.20 13.96
CA VAL A 58 30.09 -5.16 14.09
C VAL A 58 28.78 -5.84 14.49
N LEU A 59 28.16 -5.39 15.60
CA LEU A 59 26.95 -6.01 16.16
C LEU A 59 25.75 -5.06 16.06
N GLY A 60 24.63 -5.52 15.50
CA GLY A 60 23.41 -4.71 15.44
C GLY A 60 22.59 -4.67 16.75
N ALA A 61 22.66 -5.73 17.56
CA ALA A 61 22.02 -5.89 18.86
C ALA A 61 22.68 -7.03 19.66
N THR A 62 22.48 -7.05 20.98
CA THR A 62 23.07 -8.03 21.91
C THR A 62 22.02 -8.65 22.84
N ASP A 63 20.79 -8.86 22.36
CA ASP A 63 19.68 -9.44 23.15
C ASP A 63 19.80 -10.97 23.38
N ASP A 64 20.95 -11.56 23.06
CA ASP A 64 21.29 -12.97 23.25
C ASP A 64 22.59 -13.09 24.06
N GLU A 65 22.48 -13.60 25.29
CA GLU A 65 23.60 -13.83 26.23
C GLU A 65 24.69 -14.74 25.65
N THR A 66 24.33 -15.66 24.75
CA THR A 66 25.28 -16.55 24.09
C THR A 66 26.15 -15.79 23.11
N LEU A 67 25.58 -14.81 22.40
CA LEU A 67 26.33 -13.93 21.49
C LEU A 67 27.25 -12.99 22.27
N LYS A 68 26.77 -12.45 23.40
CA LYS A 68 27.58 -11.61 24.30
C LYS A 68 28.85 -12.34 24.72
N ALA A 69 28.74 -13.57 25.24
CA ALA A 69 29.88 -14.37 25.68
C ALA A 69 30.91 -14.63 24.57
N VAL A 70 30.44 -14.97 23.36
CA VAL A 70 31.32 -15.20 22.18
C VAL A 70 32.11 -13.94 21.82
N VAL A 71 31.48 -12.77 21.90
CA VAL A 71 32.12 -11.49 21.54
C VAL A 71 33.09 -11.03 22.62
N GLU A 72 32.76 -11.23 23.90
CA GLU A 72 33.67 -10.93 25.00
C GLU A 72 34.94 -11.79 24.93
N GLN A 73 34.80 -13.08 24.57
CA GLN A 73 35.95 -13.92 24.29
C GLN A 73 36.77 -13.38 23.12
N PHE A 74 36.12 -12.96 22.02
CA PHE A 74 36.82 -12.37 20.88
C PHE A 74 37.58 -11.09 21.25
N LEU A 75 37.01 -10.22 22.10
CA LEU A 75 37.69 -9.05 22.66
C LEU A 75 38.90 -9.44 23.50
N GLN A 76 38.77 -10.43 24.39
CA GLN A 76 39.87 -10.90 25.23
C GLN A 76 41.03 -11.47 24.39
N GLU A 77 40.74 -12.06 23.23
CA GLU A 77 41.75 -12.59 22.31
C GLU A 77 42.37 -11.53 21.36
N GLY A 78 42.15 -10.24 21.63
CA GLY A 78 42.71 -9.14 20.84
C GLY A 78 41.83 -8.69 19.67
N GLY A 79 40.62 -9.20 19.57
CA GLY A 79 39.63 -8.78 18.57
C GLY A 79 39.11 -7.36 18.79
N GLY A 80 38.63 -6.75 17.72
CA GLY A 80 37.95 -5.45 17.74
C GLY A 80 36.43 -5.59 17.74
N VAL A 81 35.72 -4.75 18.49
CA VAL A 81 34.24 -4.71 18.48
C VAL A 81 33.75 -3.29 18.20
N PHE A 82 32.79 -3.16 17.29
CA PHE A 82 32.10 -1.91 16.99
C PHE A 82 30.61 -2.04 17.33
N LEU A 83 30.12 -1.21 18.25
CA LEU A 83 28.74 -1.18 18.74
C LEU A 83 28.04 0.13 18.32
N PRO A 84 27.22 0.12 17.26
CA PRO A 84 26.29 1.22 17.00
C PRO A 84 25.16 1.25 18.05
N ALA A 85 24.46 2.37 18.13
CA ALA A 85 23.26 2.47 18.95
C ALA A 85 22.18 1.48 18.42
N PRO A 86 21.34 0.91 19.28
CA PRO A 86 20.43 -0.16 18.90
C PRO A 86 19.36 0.28 17.88
N PHE A 87 18.81 -0.71 17.17
CA PHE A 87 17.69 -0.55 16.23
C PHE A 87 16.46 -1.37 16.67
N GLY A 88 15.26 -0.80 16.58
CA GLY A 88 14.00 -1.52 16.69
C GLY A 88 12.76 -0.63 16.57
N HIS A 89 11.58 -1.19 16.36
CA HIS A 89 10.33 -0.44 16.57
C HIS A 89 10.13 -0.21 18.07
N LEU A 90 9.68 1.00 18.46
CA LEU A 90 9.46 1.42 19.86
C LEU A 90 8.54 0.47 20.67
N GLY A 91 7.74 -0.37 19.99
CA GLY A 91 6.92 -1.41 20.61
C GLY A 91 7.66 -2.63 21.16
N ARG A 92 8.97 -2.79 20.89
CA ARG A 92 9.80 -3.92 21.37
C ARG A 92 10.93 -3.46 22.31
N ALA A 93 10.58 -2.70 23.34
CA ALA A 93 11.50 -2.15 24.35
C ALA A 93 12.57 -3.14 24.88
N ALA A 94 12.23 -4.43 25.01
CA ALA A 94 13.16 -5.49 25.43
C ALA A 94 14.41 -5.65 24.53
N LYS A 95 14.36 -5.19 23.27
CA LYS A 95 15.49 -5.24 22.34
C LYS A 95 16.38 -3.99 22.37
N TRP A 96 15.97 -2.93 23.06
CA TRP A 96 16.65 -1.62 23.04
C TRP A 96 17.67 -1.44 24.15
N PHE A 97 17.46 -2.07 25.31
CA PHE A 97 18.28 -1.86 26.50
C PHE A 97 19.54 -2.72 26.59
N PRO A 98 19.57 -3.99 26.11
CA PRO A 98 20.73 -4.86 26.34
C PRO A 98 22.06 -4.31 25.81
N THR A 99 22.08 -3.69 24.62
CA THR A 99 23.32 -3.19 24.01
C THR A 99 23.87 -1.93 24.71
N PRO A 100 23.05 -0.89 25.00
CA PRO A 100 23.49 0.23 25.84
C PRO A 100 23.86 -0.15 27.27
N GLU A 101 23.17 -1.12 27.89
CA GLU A 101 23.50 -1.62 29.23
C GLU A 101 24.88 -2.30 29.23
N TRP A 102 25.14 -3.15 28.23
CA TRP A 102 26.45 -3.77 28.06
C TRP A 102 27.57 -2.76 27.79
N ALA A 103 27.33 -1.74 26.95
CA ALA A 103 28.27 -0.63 26.79
C ALA A 103 28.52 0.11 28.12
N GLY A 104 27.48 0.21 28.96
CA GLY A 104 27.55 0.77 30.31
C GLY A 104 28.45 -0.02 31.26
N GLU A 105 28.53 -1.35 31.14
CA GLU A 105 29.48 -2.20 31.90
C GLU A 105 30.94 -1.79 31.64
N PHE A 106 31.22 -1.21 30.47
CA PHE A 106 32.54 -0.65 30.11
C PHE A 106 32.65 0.87 30.33
N GLY A 107 31.68 1.52 30.96
CA GLY A 107 31.74 2.96 31.25
C GLY A 107 31.30 3.89 30.11
N ALA A 108 30.58 3.38 29.11
CA ALA A 108 29.92 4.18 28.07
C ALA A 108 28.41 4.22 28.32
N ARG A 109 27.89 5.33 28.85
CA ARG A 109 26.47 5.46 29.21
C ARG A 109 25.70 6.23 28.15
N MET A 110 24.70 5.60 27.54
CA MET A 110 23.87 6.25 26.52
C MET A 110 22.95 7.31 27.12
N ARG A 111 22.77 8.43 26.40
CA ARG A 111 21.79 9.46 26.71
C ARG A 111 20.56 9.33 25.83
N TRP A 112 19.38 9.25 26.45
CA TRP A 112 18.09 9.10 25.78
C TRP A 112 17.41 10.46 25.52
N HIS A 113 18.10 11.37 24.83
CA HIS A 113 17.53 12.66 24.40
C HIS A 113 17.80 12.88 22.91
N GLU A 114 16.94 13.68 22.25
CA GLU A 114 17.25 14.20 20.93
C GLU A 114 18.30 15.31 21.05
N CYS A 115 18.91 15.70 19.93
CA CYS A 115 19.84 16.82 19.87
C CYS A 115 19.31 17.87 18.89
N GLU A 116 19.49 19.14 19.22
CA GLU A 116 19.24 20.26 18.31
C GLU A 116 20.47 21.15 18.24
N ASP A 117 20.75 21.69 17.05
CA ASP A 117 21.80 22.68 16.87
C ASP A 117 21.20 24.09 16.92
N THR A 118 21.69 24.89 17.87
CA THR A 118 21.26 26.28 18.09
C THR A 118 21.98 27.28 17.19
N ASP A 119 23.05 26.88 16.50
CA ASP A 119 23.74 27.72 15.53
C ASP A 119 23.32 27.35 14.10
N ALA A 120 22.65 28.29 13.44
CA ALA A 120 22.20 28.12 12.06
C ALA A 120 23.36 27.93 11.06
N ALA A 121 24.59 28.35 11.39
CA ALA A 121 25.76 28.16 10.52
C ALA A 121 26.25 26.71 10.45
N ASN A 122 25.99 25.92 11.51
CA ASN A 122 26.30 24.49 11.57
C ASN A 122 25.15 23.62 11.08
N ALA A 123 23.94 24.19 11.05
CA ALA A 123 22.75 23.49 10.59
C ALA A 123 22.58 23.56 9.07
N VAL A 124 22.36 22.40 8.45
CA VAL A 124 21.95 22.30 7.04
C VAL A 124 20.70 21.43 6.94
N VAL A 125 19.92 21.63 5.89
CA VAL A 125 18.70 20.85 5.63
C VAL A 125 18.91 20.09 4.34
N ASP A 126 18.78 18.77 4.40
CA ASP A 126 18.94 17.94 3.22
C ASP A 126 17.73 18.06 2.27
N SER A 127 17.81 17.34 1.16
CA SER A 127 16.74 17.32 0.13
C SER A 127 15.40 16.77 0.62
N MET A 128 15.36 16.10 1.78
CA MET A 128 14.15 15.57 2.41
C MET A 128 13.59 16.50 3.49
N GLY A 129 14.17 17.68 3.69
CA GLY A 129 13.75 18.59 4.76
C GLY A 129 14.27 18.20 6.15
N VAL A 130 15.17 17.21 6.25
CA VAL A 130 15.73 16.77 7.53
C VAL A 130 16.93 17.65 7.89
N LYS A 131 16.96 18.15 9.13
CA LYS A 131 18.03 19.01 9.64
C LYS A 131 19.22 18.17 10.11
N HIS A 132 20.42 18.59 9.72
CA HIS A 132 21.71 18.01 10.11
C HIS A 132 22.57 19.07 10.78
N SER A 133 23.42 18.67 11.71
CA SER A 133 24.47 19.48 12.32
C SER A 133 25.83 19.04 11.80
N PHE A 134 26.63 20.00 11.33
CA PHE A 134 28.00 19.78 10.91
C PHE A 134 28.95 19.87 12.11
N SER A 135 29.80 18.85 12.29
CA SER A 135 30.88 18.85 13.27
C SER A 135 32.20 18.46 12.61
N ASN A 136 33.23 19.29 12.77
CA ASN A 136 34.61 18.95 12.41
C ASN A 136 35.45 18.50 13.62
N ARG A 137 34.81 18.25 14.77
CA ARG A 137 35.48 17.90 16.03
C ARG A 137 35.76 16.40 16.11
N ILE A 138 36.70 15.96 15.28
CA ILE A 138 37.14 14.57 15.15
C ILE A 138 38.56 14.46 15.73
N ALA A 139 38.77 13.54 16.67
CA ALA A 139 40.07 13.33 17.31
C ALA A 139 41.07 12.62 16.38
N ALA A 140 42.35 12.97 16.47
CA ALA A 140 43.42 12.22 15.84
C ALA A 140 43.60 10.84 16.51
N PRO A 141 43.97 9.77 15.76
CA PRO A 141 44.23 9.74 14.32
C PRO A 141 42.97 9.55 13.44
N PHE A 142 41.78 9.49 14.04
CA PHE A 142 40.55 9.14 13.32
C PHE A 142 40.08 10.21 12.32
N ASN A 143 40.59 11.44 12.42
CA ASN A 143 40.33 12.53 11.50
C ASN A 143 41.14 12.47 10.19
N GLU A 144 42.03 11.49 10.01
CA GLU A 144 42.84 11.38 8.79
C GLU A 144 41.95 11.27 7.54
N GLY A 145 42.07 12.26 6.65
CA GLY A 145 41.28 12.34 5.42
C GLY A 145 39.81 12.71 5.63
N ALA A 146 39.39 13.12 6.83
CA ALA A 146 38.04 13.57 7.14
C ALA A 146 38.03 15.08 7.46
N ARG A 147 37.18 15.84 6.77
CA ARG A 147 37.03 17.30 6.93
C ARG A 147 35.94 17.65 7.94
N GLY A 148 34.97 16.75 8.11
CA GLY A 148 33.90 16.87 9.09
C GLY A 148 32.79 15.87 8.81
N VAL A 149 31.81 15.83 9.70
CA VAL A 149 30.67 14.93 9.63
C VAL A 149 29.37 15.70 9.77
N LEU A 150 28.37 15.31 8.99
CA LEU A 150 26.98 15.73 9.15
C LEU A 150 26.22 14.65 9.91
N THR A 151 25.50 15.08 10.94
CA THR A 151 24.71 14.18 11.78
C THR A 151 23.32 14.77 11.97
N VAL A 152 22.28 13.95 11.78
CA VAL A 152 20.88 14.37 11.93
C VAL A 152 20.63 14.97 13.32
N VAL A 153 19.95 16.11 13.35
CA VAL A 153 19.47 16.80 14.56
C VAL A 153 17.98 17.17 14.39
N GLY A 154 17.11 16.67 15.26
CA GLY A 154 15.65 16.85 15.18
C GLY A 154 14.90 15.72 14.45
N ARG A 155 13.66 16.01 14.01
CA ARG A 155 12.70 15.00 13.52
C ARG A 155 13.17 14.40 12.19
N ALA A 156 13.31 13.07 12.17
CA ALA A 156 13.49 12.25 10.98
C ALA A 156 12.52 11.07 10.99
N ASN A 157 12.33 10.40 9.84
CA ASN A 157 11.50 9.19 9.73
C ASN A 157 12.09 7.95 10.43
N MET A 158 13.24 8.11 11.07
CA MET A 158 14.02 7.09 11.76
C MET A 158 14.53 7.68 13.08
N TRP A 159 14.72 6.82 14.09
CA TRP A 159 15.26 7.24 15.39
C TRP A 159 16.55 8.07 15.24
N PRO A 160 16.64 9.27 15.82
CA PRO A 160 17.78 10.16 15.59
C PRO A 160 19.05 9.65 16.30
N PRO A 161 20.24 10.09 15.86
CA PRO A 161 21.50 9.89 16.58
C PRO A 161 21.43 10.38 18.02
N LEU A 162 22.00 9.60 18.94
CA LEU A 162 22.06 9.86 20.37
C LEU A 162 23.48 10.22 20.81
N ALA A 163 23.62 10.73 22.03
CA ALA A 163 24.91 10.96 22.67
C ALA A 163 25.25 9.83 23.65
N PHE A 164 26.54 9.59 23.87
CA PHE A 164 27.06 8.79 24.99
C PHE A 164 27.89 9.67 25.92
N ASP A 165 27.76 9.46 27.22
CA ASP A 165 28.73 9.94 28.22
C ASP A 165 29.78 8.86 28.44
N PHE A 166 31.04 9.26 28.30
CA PHE A 166 32.18 8.37 28.43
C PHE A 166 32.96 8.63 29.72
N ASP A 167 33.37 7.57 30.43
CA ASP A 167 34.25 7.68 31.60
C ASP A 167 35.72 8.04 31.23
N GLU A 168 36.64 8.01 32.22
CA GLU A 168 38.06 8.34 32.01
C GLU A 168 38.84 7.34 31.14
N GLY A 169 38.35 6.10 31.04
CA GLY A 169 38.97 5.05 30.24
C GLY A 169 38.67 5.14 28.74
N TRP A 170 37.81 6.07 28.33
CA TRP A 170 37.39 6.24 26.94
C TRP A 170 38.01 7.47 26.29
N SER A 171 38.36 7.33 25.01
CA SER A 171 38.70 8.44 24.13
C SER A 171 37.50 8.79 23.25
N VAL A 172 37.00 10.03 23.36
CA VAL A 172 35.92 10.51 22.49
C VAL A 172 36.48 10.85 21.11
N VAL A 173 36.05 10.10 20.10
CA VAL A 173 36.48 10.22 18.71
C VAL A 173 35.74 11.34 18.00
N VAL A 174 34.41 11.33 18.03
CA VAL A 174 33.57 12.35 17.39
C VAL A 174 32.74 13.04 18.43
N ARG A 175 32.82 14.37 18.47
CA ARG A 175 31.99 15.23 19.31
C ARG A 175 30.92 15.92 18.47
N TRP A 176 29.82 16.27 19.13
CA TRP A 176 28.86 17.22 18.58
C TRP A 176 29.49 18.61 18.39
N ALA A 177 28.92 19.42 17.51
CA ALA A 177 29.26 20.83 17.42
C ALA A 177 29.00 21.53 18.76
N GLU A 178 29.77 22.57 19.08
CA GLU A 178 29.68 23.26 20.39
C GLU A 178 28.32 23.92 20.64
N SER A 179 27.56 24.19 19.58
CA SER A 179 26.22 24.76 19.60
C SER A 179 25.11 23.72 19.82
N VAL A 180 25.40 22.42 19.77
CA VAL A 180 24.39 21.38 19.96
C VAL A 180 23.94 21.30 21.41
N ARG A 181 22.63 21.20 21.63
CA ARG A 181 22.00 21.08 22.96
C ARG A 181 21.05 19.87 22.99
N PRO A 182 20.89 19.23 24.16
CA PRO A 182 19.88 18.18 24.32
C PRO A 182 18.48 18.78 24.18
N LYS A 183 17.62 18.09 23.44
CA LYS A 183 16.21 18.40 23.25
C LYS A 183 15.36 17.25 23.75
N ALA A 184 14.22 17.59 24.33
CA ALA A 184 13.15 16.65 24.60
C ALA A 184 12.73 15.87 23.34
N PRO A 185 12.64 14.53 23.35
CA PRO A 185 11.99 13.80 22.27
C PRO A 185 10.56 14.29 22.04
N GLU A 186 10.22 14.55 20.78
CA GLU A 186 8.95 15.21 20.39
C GLU A 186 7.75 14.24 20.34
N ALA A 187 8.00 12.93 20.27
CA ALA A 187 6.96 11.90 20.20
C ALA A 187 6.70 11.23 21.57
N GLN A 188 5.44 10.94 21.86
CA GLN A 188 4.94 10.22 23.03
C GLN A 188 5.73 8.92 23.31
N ILE A 189 6.67 8.94 24.25
CA ILE A 189 7.33 7.72 24.73
C ILE A 189 7.33 7.72 26.26
N GLY A 190 6.15 7.54 26.86
CA GLY A 190 5.97 7.41 28.31
C GLY A 190 6.76 6.24 28.95
N ARG A 191 7.40 5.35 28.16
CA ARG A 191 8.33 4.33 28.66
C ARG A 191 9.79 4.79 28.74
N LEU A 192 10.21 5.79 27.95
CA LEU A 192 11.58 6.34 27.96
C LEU A 192 11.72 7.51 28.94
N GLU A 193 10.61 8.13 29.35
CA GLU A 193 10.62 9.19 30.37
C GLU A 193 11.32 8.77 31.66
N ALA A 194 11.20 7.50 32.06
CA ALA A 194 11.89 6.95 33.23
C ALA A 194 13.42 6.85 33.09
N TYR A 195 13.93 6.87 31.86
CA TYR A 195 15.36 6.77 31.53
C TYR A 195 15.95 8.12 31.06
N TRP A 196 15.15 9.19 31.11
CA TRP A 196 15.52 10.52 30.66
C TRP A 196 16.08 11.37 31.82
N TRP A 197 17.33 11.82 31.69
CA TRP A 197 17.87 12.96 32.44
C TRP A 197 17.48 14.30 31.81
N LYS A 198 16.46 14.96 32.36
CA LYS A 198 16.12 16.35 31.99
C LYS A 198 17.26 17.28 32.41
N ASP A 199 17.58 18.24 31.55
CA ASP A 199 18.37 19.45 31.83
C ASP A 199 19.88 19.31 32.11
N GLN A 200 20.52 18.17 31.77
CA GLN A 200 22.00 18.07 31.85
C GLN A 200 22.68 18.45 30.53
N PRO A 201 23.58 19.44 30.51
CA PRO A 201 24.32 19.82 29.29
C PRO A 201 25.19 18.65 28.80
N LEU A 202 25.50 18.66 27.49
CA LEU A 202 26.56 17.82 26.94
C LEU A 202 27.90 18.33 27.47
N THR A 203 28.77 17.41 27.89
CA THR A 203 30.11 17.69 28.42
C THR A 203 31.17 17.40 27.36
N GLU A 204 32.44 17.72 27.63
CA GLU A 204 33.55 17.35 26.74
C GLU A 204 33.73 15.84 26.57
N ARG A 205 33.17 15.05 27.48
CA ARG A 205 33.11 13.59 27.45
C ARG A 205 31.81 13.05 26.87
N SER A 206 30.89 13.92 26.46
CA SER A 206 29.70 13.53 25.73
C SER A 206 30.01 13.53 24.22
N GLY A 207 29.79 12.42 23.53
CA GLY A 207 30.17 12.26 22.13
C GLY A 207 29.27 11.36 21.31
N LEU A 208 29.51 11.35 20.00
CA LEU A 208 28.84 10.53 18.99
C LEU A 208 29.57 9.20 18.74
N LEU A 209 30.88 9.17 18.94
CA LEU A 209 31.71 7.96 18.79
C LEU A 209 32.80 8.00 19.84
N GLY A 210 32.97 6.92 20.60
CA GLY A 210 34.04 6.74 21.56
C GLY A 210 34.76 5.41 21.33
N VAL A 211 36.03 5.35 21.72
CA VAL A 211 36.84 4.13 21.67
C VAL A 211 37.57 3.89 23.00
N ARG A 212 37.80 2.60 23.32
CA ARG A 212 38.48 2.16 24.53
C ARG A 212 39.23 0.85 24.29
N GLN A 213 40.33 0.65 25.00
CA GLN A 213 41.01 -0.65 25.10
C GLN A 213 40.34 -1.52 26.17
N VAL A 214 40.09 -2.78 25.86
CA VAL A 214 39.46 -3.77 26.76
C VAL A 214 40.29 -5.05 26.72
N GLY A 215 41.08 -5.29 27.77
CA GLY A 215 42.08 -6.36 27.76
C GLY A 215 43.08 -6.18 26.61
N ASP A 216 43.30 -7.24 25.84
CA ASP A 216 44.14 -7.23 24.65
C ASP A 216 43.42 -6.68 23.39
N GLY A 217 42.08 -6.56 23.46
CA GLY A 217 41.23 -6.08 22.37
C GLY A 217 40.82 -4.62 22.49
N ARG A 218 39.93 -4.20 21.59
CA ARG A 218 39.49 -2.81 21.46
C ARG A 218 37.98 -2.72 21.18
N LEU A 219 37.34 -1.72 21.77
CA LEU A 219 35.90 -1.49 21.69
C LEU A 219 35.62 -0.07 21.16
N ALA A 220 34.65 0.05 20.27
CA ALA A 220 34.08 1.33 19.82
C ALA A 220 32.57 1.34 20.06
N VAL A 221 32.03 2.48 20.51
CA VAL A 221 30.60 2.69 20.70
C VAL A 221 30.17 3.95 19.95
N CYS A 222 29.12 3.85 19.12
CA CYS A 222 28.61 4.93 18.30
C CYS A 222 27.15 5.25 18.62
N GLY A 223 26.84 6.53 18.81
CA GLY A 223 25.50 7.06 19.04
C GLY A 223 24.59 7.06 17.81
N ILE A 224 25.12 6.78 16.62
CA ILE A 224 24.31 6.62 15.41
C ILE A 224 23.67 5.23 15.42
N PRO A 225 22.34 5.11 15.30
CA PRO A 225 21.67 3.82 15.32
C PRO A 225 22.10 2.89 14.17
N ALA A 226 22.14 1.59 14.43
CA ALA A 226 22.55 0.55 13.49
C ALA A 226 21.79 0.59 12.15
N GLN A 227 20.52 1.01 12.17
CA GLN A 227 19.71 1.20 10.95
C GLN A 227 20.26 2.29 10.02
N TRP A 228 20.94 3.32 10.52
CA TRP A 228 21.56 4.34 9.67
C TRP A 228 22.90 3.86 9.12
N LEU A 229 23.65 3.09 9.94
CA LEU A 229 25.03 2.69 9.63
C LEU A 229 25.16 1.39 8.86
N LEU A 230 24.25 0.43 9.08
CA LEU A 230 24.41 -0.95 8.64
C LEU A 230 23.34 -1.34 7.62
N THR A 231 22.08 -0.97 7.88
CA THR A 231 20.94 -1.34 7.03
C THR A 231 20.06 -0.13 6.69
N PRO A 232 20.64 0.95 6.15
CA PRO A 232 19.84 2.10 5.74
C PRO A 232 18.77 1.68 4.73
N PRO A 233 17.59 2.35 4.74
CA PRO A 233 16.63 2.18 3.66
C PRO A 233 17.31 2.42 2.32
N ALA A 234 16.97 1.61 1.31
CA ALA A 234 17.45 1.80 -0.04
C ALA A 234 17.13 3.24 -0.51
N ASN A 235 18.11 3.91 -1.13
CA ASN A 235 17.95 5.22 -1.75
C ASN A 235 17.44 6.30 -0.78
N CYS A 236 18.08 6.45 0.38
CA CYS A 236 17.73 7.47 1.39
C CYS A 236 18.69 8.67 1.35
N PRO A 237 18.27 9.84 0.80
CA PRO A 237 19.14 11.03 0.72
C PRO A 237 19.66 11.51 2.07
N THR A 238 18.87 11.35 3.14
CA THR A 238 19.28 11.72 4.50
C THR A 238 20.41 10.85 5.02
N VAL A 239 20.37 9.53 4.74
CA VAL A 239 21.48 8.62 5.08
C VAL A 239 22.71 8.98 4.25
N GLU A 240 22.54 9.21 2.95
CA GLU A 240 23.65 9.54 2.07
C GLU A 240 24.30 10.87 2.45
N ALA A 241 23.50 11.90 2.76
CA ALA A 241 23.94 13.17 3.32
C ALA A 241 24.74 12.97 4.62
N THR A 242 24.28 12.06 5.48
CA THR A 242 24.99 11.69 6.72
C THR A 242 26.27 10.92 6.44
N LEU A 243 26.28 9.88 5.61
CA LEU A 243 27.40 8.95 5.53
C LEU A 243 28.49 9.38 4.54
N SER A 244 28.12 10.02 3.43
CA SER A 244 29.00 10.18 2.26
C SER A 244 28.84 11.47 1.46
N ALA A 245 27.63 11.83 1.03
CA ALA A 245 27.42 12.91 0.05
C ALA A 245 27.50 14.31 0.67
N GLY A 246 27.10 14.45 1.93
CA GLY A 246 26.93 15.75 2.58
C GLY A 246 25.72 16.54 2.06
N VAL A 247 25.66 17.83 2.39
CA VAL A 247 24.57 18.75 1.99
C VAL A 247 25.16 20.08 1.55
N GLY A 248 24.89 20.47 0.30
CA GLY A 248 25.45 21.69 -0.29
C GLY A 248 26.97 21.65 -0.28
N GLU A 249 27.61 22.68 0.28
CA GLU A 249 29.08 22.74 0.42
C GLU A 249 29.60 22.02 1.68
N ARG A 250 28.73 21.50 2.55
CA ARG A 250 29.13 20.80 3.77
C ARG A 250 29.34 19.31 3.46
N PRO A 251 30.59 18.79 3.52
CA PRO A 251 30.83 17.36 3.31
C PRO A 251 30.38 16.54 4.52
N SER A 252 30.24 15.23 4.33
CA SER A 252 30.15 14.29 5.44
C SER A 252 31.06 13.10 5.22
N ASP A 253 32.04 12.95 6.11
CA ASP A 253 33.11 11.95 6.00
C ASP A 253 32.93 10.80 7.02
N TRP A 254 31.70 10.49 7.44
CA TRP A 254 31.41 9.45 8.44
C TRP A 254 31.99 8.08 8.06
N LEU A 255 31.90 7.67 6.79
CA LEU A 255 32.48 6.41 6.32
C LEU A 255 34.02 6.37 6.39
N ARG A 256 34.68 7.51 6.18
CA ARG A 256 36.13 7.63 6.38
C ARG A 256 36.47 7.49 7.85
N VAL A 257 35.73 8.16 8.74
CA VAL A 257 35.90 8.04 10.19
C VAL A 257 35.72 6.59 10.63
N PHE A 258 34.68 5.90 10.15
CA PHE A 258 34.48 4.47 10.45
C PHE A 258 35.60 3.60 9.93
N ALA A 259 36.08 3.80 8.70
CA ALA A 259 37.23 3.05 8.19
C ALA A 259 38.48 3.24 9.07
N ASN A 260 38.74 4.47 9.53
CA ASN A 260 39.85 4.76 10.44
C ASN A 260 39.65 4.08 11.81
N THR A 261 38.43 4.10 12.35
CA THR A 261 38.08 3.39 13.58
C THR A 261 38.21 1.87 13.43
N LEU A 262 37.77 1.29 12.31
CA LEU A 262 37.88 -0.15 12.04
C LEU A 262 39.35 -0.58 11.92
N ARG A 263 40.22 0.23 11.31
CA ARG A 263 41.69 -0.03 11.32
C ARG A 263 42.25 -0.03 12.72
N TRP A 264 41.86 0.95 13.54
CA TRP A 264 42.27 1.00 14.94
C TRP A 264 41.76 -0.21 15.73
N LEU A 265 40.50 -0.63 15.54
CA LEU A 265 39.95 -1.81 16.19
C LEU A 265 40.67 -3.11 15.77
N ALA A 266 41.06 -3.22 14.50
CA ALA A 266 41.71 -4.41 13.95
C ALA A 266 43.17 -4.58 14.38
N GLU A 267 43.86 -3.48 14.72
CA GLU A 267 45.32 -3.45 14.94
C GLU A 267 45.85 -4.55 15.87
N PRO A 268 45.26 -4.84 17.06
CA PRO A 268 45.80 -5.86 17.96
C PRO A 268 45.73 -7.27 17.34
N SER A 269 44.58 -7.65 16.79
CA SER A 269 44.40 -8.95 16.13
C SER A 269 45.27 -9.11 14.86
N LEU A 270 45.47 -8.05 14.07
CA LEU A 270 46.37 -8.06 12.92
C LEU A 270 47.82 -8.31 13.34
N LYS A 271 48.27 -7.64 14.42
CA LYS A 271 49.60 -7.89 15.02
C LYS A 271 49.74 -9.32 15.55
N ALA A 272 48.64 -9.93 15.99
CA ALA A 272 48.57 -11.34 16.41
C ALA A 272 48.45 -12.33 15.24
N GLY A 273 48.54 -11.88 13.98
CA GLY A 273 48.49 -12.73 12.78
C GLY A 273 47.10 -13.23 12.40
N ARG A 274 46.03 -12.63 12.96
CA ARG A 274 44.63 -12.92 12.59
C ARG A 274 44.19 -12.03 11.42
N GLY A 275 43.19 -12.47 10.65
CA GLY A 275 42.68 -11.77 9.47
C GLY A 275 42.76 -12.60 8.19
N GLY A 276 42.53 -11.95 7.04
CA GLY A 276 42.69 -12.57 5.71
C GLY A 276 41.40 -12.99 5.01
N ALA A 277 40.22 -12.77 5.61
CA ALA A 277 38.97 -12.84 4.86
C ALA A 277 38.92 -11.75 3.78
N THR A 278 38.31 -12.07 2.64
CA THR A 278 38.09 -11.13 1.53
C THR A 278 36.61 -10.83 1.37
N THR A 279 36.30 -9.69 0.77
CA THR A 279 34.93 -9.26 0.50
C THR A 279 34.27 -10.15 -0.56
N PRO A 280 33.18 -10.87 -0.25
CA PRO A 280 32.47 -11.66 -1.26
C PRO A 280 31.88 -10.73 -2.33
N PRO A 281 31.98 -11.05 -3.64
CA PRO A 281 31.43 -10.20 -4.70
C PRO A 281 29.93 -9.90 -4.52
N GLY A 282 29.16 -10.88 -4.04
CA GLY A 282 27.72 -10.69 -3.74
C GLY A 282 27.43 -9.67 -2.64
N LEU A 283 28.40 -9.28 -1.82
CA LEU A 283 28.24 -8.19 -0.83
C LEU A 283 28.38 -6.80 -1.47
N LEU A 284 28.97 -6.72 -2.66
CA LEU A 284 29.18 -5.50 -3.44
C LEU A 284 28.12 -5.32 -4.54
N VAL A 285 27.29 -6.32 -4.81
CA VAL A 285 26.16 -6.20 -5.74
C VAL A 285 25.04 -5.45 -5.04
N SER A 286 24.49 -4.42 -5.71
CA SER A 286 23.35 -3.66 -5.17
C SER A 286 22.23 -4.61 -4.75
N SER A 287 21.62 -4.35 -3.60
CA SER A 287 20.37 -4.98 -3.19
C SER A 287 19.22 -4.73 -4.19
N ASP A 288 19.41 -3.81 -5.13
CA ASP A 288 18.42 -3.43 -6.12
C ASP A 288 18.39 -4.39 -7.33
N ILE A 289 19.37 -5.28 -7.53
CA ILE A 289 19.24 -6.30 -8.60
C ILE A 289 18.24 -7.35 -8.14
N ILE A 290 17.10 -7.42 -8.82
CA ILE A 290 16.05 -8.37 -8.50
C ILE A 290 16.41 -9.73 -9.13
N PRO A 291 16.57 -10.80 -8.33
CA PRO A 291 16.70 -12.14 -8.89
C PRO A 291 15.37 -12.56 -9.52
N ASP A 292 15.47 -13.35 -10.60
CA ASP A 292 14.32 -13.92 -11.28
C ASP A 292 13.40 -14.65 -10.28
N PRO A 293 12.08 -14.47 -10.37
CA PRO A 293 11.16 -15.20 -9.53
C PRO A 293 11.25 -16.71 -9.84
N PRO A 294 11.31 -17.57 -8.81
CA PRO A 294 11.32 -19.02 -8.99
C PRO A 294 10.04 -19.48 -9.70
N PRO A 295 10.11 -20.55 -10.51
CA PRO A 295 8.94 -21.09 -11.19
C PRO A 295 7.93 -21.70 -10.20
N ILE A 296 6.66 -21.56 -10.55
CA ILE A 296 5.54 -22.15 -9.79
C ILE A 296 5.01 -23.37 -10.52
N ASP A 297 5.01 -24.52 -9.84
CA ASP A 297 4.43 -25.76 -10.33
C ASP A 297 2.96 -25.85 -9.91
N TRP A 298 2.06 -25.73 -10.88
CA TRP A 298 0.61 -25.66 -10.69
C TRP A 298 -0.13 -26.99 -10.90
N SER A 299 0.62 -28.08 -11.11
CA SER A 299 0.08 -29.41 -11.45
C SER A 299 -0.68 -30.09 -10.30
N GLY A 300 -0.40 -29.69 -9.05
CA GLY A 300 -0.99 -30.28 -7.84
C GLY A 300 -1.98 -29.37 -7.09
N PRO A 301 -2.73 -29.91 -6.10
CA PRO A 301 -3.65 -29.15 -5.26
C PRO A 301 -2.93 -28.20 -4.28
N ARG A 302 -1.62 -28.38 -4.10
CA ARG A 302 -0.72 -27.51 -3.34
C ARG A 302 0.46 -27.12 -4.24
N PRO A 303 0.32 -26.05 -5.03
CA PRO A 303 1.38 -25.61 -5.93
C PRO A 303 2.70 -25.36 -5.19
N VAL A 304 3.82 -25.63 -5.86
CA VAL A 304 5.16 -25.52 -5.27
C VAL A 304 5.97 -24.43 -5.96
N VAL A 305 6.40 -23.44 -5.18
CA VAL A 305 7.38 -22.44 -5.59
C VAL A 305 8.77 -23.04 -5.41
N ARG A 306 9.48 -23.29 -6.52
CA ARG A 306 10.78 -23.97 -6.49
C ARG A 306 11.92 -22.97 -6.20
N ASP A 307 12.12 -22.62 -4.93
CA ASP A 307 13.30 -21.86 -4.48
C ASP A 307 14.53 -22.79 -4.34
N VAL A 308 15.72 -22.25 -4.60
CA VAL A 308 17.03 -22.89 -4.43
C VAL A 308 17.37 -23.14 -2.95
N GLN A 309 16.71 -22.44 -2.00
CA GLN A 309 16.98 -22.57 -0.57
C GLN A 309 15.86 -23.23 0.25
N LYS A 310 14.58 -22.96 -0.02
CA LYS A 310 13.41 -23.65 0.60
C LYS A 310 12.17 -23.58 -0.29
N PRO A 311 11.63 -24.71 -0.78
CA PRO A 311 10.40 -24.68 -1.56
C PRO A 311 9.23 -24.15 -0.71
N LEU A 312 8.54 -23.12 -1.19
CA LEU A 312 7.32 -22.60 -0.58
C LEU A 312 6.12 -23.33 -1.20
N VAL A 313 5.20 -23.81 -0.37
CA VAL A 313 4.01 -24.53 -0.80
C VAL A 313 2.80 -23.62 -0.64
N LEU A 314 2.05 -23.38 -1.71
CA LEU A 314 0.82 -22.60 -1.63
C LEU A 314 -0.26 -23.36 -0.83
N PRO A 315 -1.13 -22.67 -0.07
CA PRO A 315 -2.10 -23.30 0.82
C PRO A 315 -3.09 -24.19 0.05
N ALA A 316 -3.56 -25.26 0.69
CA ALA A 316 -4.62 -26.09 0.14
C ALA A 316 -5.98 -25.37 0.19
N MET A 317 -6.81 -25.57 -0.83
CA MET A 317 -8.19 -25.07 -0.86
C MET A 317 -9.15 -26.12 -0.26
N GLU A 318 -9.02 -26.38 1.04
CA GLU A 318 -9.82 -27.39 1.77
C GLU A 318 -11.06 -26.80 2.45
N ASP A 319 -11.99 -27.66 2.86
CA ASP A 319 -13.15 -27.25 3.67
C ASP A 319 -12.67 -26.80 5.06
N LEU A 320 -13.21 -25.67 5.53
CA LEU A 320 -12.75 -25.03 6.75
C LEU A 320 -13.62 -25.37 7.96
N PRO A 321 -13.04 -25.53 9.16
CA PRO A 321 -13.80 -25.64 10.40
C PRO A 321 -14.75 -24.46 10.58
N GLN A 322 -15.96 -24.75 11.03
CA GLN A 322 -17.04 -23.76 11.16
C GLN A 322 -17.27 -23.50 12.66
N VAL A 323 -16.98 -22.29 13.11
CA VAL A 323 -17.21 -21.85 14.50
C VAL A 323 -18.36 -20.84 14.46
N ARG A 324 -19.53 -21.22 14.98
CA ARG A 324 -20.79 -20.49 14.83
C ARG A 324 -21.10 -19.65 16.06
N GLY A 325 -21.55 -18.41 15.86
CA GLY A 325 -21.97 -17.57 16.98
C GLY A 325 -23.01 -16.52 16.63
N LEU A 326 -23.58 -15.93 17.68
CA LEU A 326 -24.44 -14.76 17.63
C LEU A 326 -23.69 -13.54 18.17
N VAL A 327 -24.00 -12.36 17.62
CA VAL A 327 -23.34 -11.10 17.99
C VAL A 327 -24.37 -10.07 18.39
N GLY A 328 -24.38 -9.65 19.66
CA GLY A 328 -25.27 -8.59 20.14
C GLY A 328 -25.95 -8.82 21.49
N ALA A 329 -25.51 -9.77 22.31
CA ALA A 329 -26.07 -9.94 23.65
C ALA A 329 -25.85 -8.69 24.52
N ARG A 330 -26.87 -8.27 25.28
CA ARG A 330 -26.78 -7.15 26.24
C ARG A 330 -27.33 -7.57 27.60
N THR A 331 -26.56 -7.33 28.64
CA THR A 331 -26.84 -7.80 30.00
C THR A 331 -27.44 -6.72 30.88
N GLU A 332 -27.81 -7.10 32.10
CA GLU A 332 -28.22 -6.19 33.16
C GLU A 332 -27.16 -5.12 33.51
N LEU A 333 -25.89 -5.34 33.18
CA LEU A 333 -24.81 -4.40 33.47
C LEU A 333 -24.96 -3.07 32.72
N SER A 334 -25.50 -3.09 31.50
CA SER A 334 -25.90 -1.88 30.75
C SER A 334 -27.42 -1.65 30.73
N GLY A 335 -28.18 -2.23 31.67
CA GLY A 335 -29.61 -1.94 31.86
C GLY A 335 -30.58 -2.82 31.05
N TYR A 336 -30.12 -3.94 30.51
CA TYR A 336 -30.95 -4.95 29.85
C TYR A 336 -31.28 -6.11 30.82
N ARG A 337 -31.64 -7.29 30.34
CA ARG A 337 -31.96 -8.45 31.18
C ARG A 337 -30.88 -9.53 31.09
N GLY A 338 -30.72 -10.24 32.21
CA GLY A 338 -29.88 -11.42 32.31
C GLY A 338 -28.39 -11.13 32.49
N THR A 339 -27.68 -12.15 32.94
CA THR A 339 -26.23 -12.17 33.20
C THR A 339 -25.47 -12.79 32.03
N VAL A 340 -24.16 -12.54 31.95
CA VAL A 340 -23.29 -13.20 30.96
C VAL A 340 -23.39 -14.73 31.03
N ALA A 341 -23.50 -15.29 32.23
CA ALA A 341 -23.60 -16.74 32.43
C ALA A 341 -24.91 -17.32 31.86
N GLU A 342 -26.04 -16.63 32.01
CA GLU A 342 -27.32 -17.05 31.45
C GLU A 342 -27.32 -17.01 29.92
N TYR A 343 -26.74 -15.96 29.32
CA TYR A 343 -26.53 -15.89 27.87
C TYR A 343 -25.62 -17.01 27.36
N ALA A 344 -24.50 -17.27 28.04
CA ALA A 344 -23.59 -18.36 27.67
C ALA A 344 -24.26 -19.73 27.78
N ALA A 345 -25.06 -19.97 28.82
CA ALA A 345 -25.83 -21.20 28.98
C ALA A 345 -26.86 -21.37 27.85
N ALA A 346 -27.60 -20.30 27.53
CA ALA A 346 -28.58 -20.32 26.44
C ALA A 346 -27.91 -20.54 25.07
N ALA A 347 -26.74 -19.96 24.83
CA ALA A 347 -25.98 -20.11 23.60
C ALA A 347 -25.47 -21.55 23.42
N ARG A 348 -24.91 -22.16 24.47
CA ARG A 348 -24.50 -23.57 24.46
C ARG A 348 -25.68 -24.50 24.24
N ALA A 349 -26.82 -24.23 24.88
CA ALA A 349 -28.05 -25.01 24.68
C ALA A 349 -28.58 -24.90 23.23
N ALA A 350 -28.36 -23.76 22.57
CA ALA A 350 -28.69 -23.55 21.17
C ALA A 350 -27.65 -24.11 20.19
N GLY A 351 -26.56 -24.73 20.67
CA GLY A 351 -25.51 -25.32 19.85
C GLY A 351 -24.56 -24.30 19.21
N LEU A 352 -24.42 -23.10 19.82
CA LEU A 352 -23.44 -22.10 19.39
C LEU A 352 -22.08 -22.34 20.05
N ASP A 353 -21.01 -22.06 19.30
CA ASP A 353 -19.62 -22.15 19.75
C ASP A 353 -19.17 -20.85 20.45
N TYR A 354 -19.82 -19.72 20.16
CA TYR A 354 -19.55 -18.47 20.86
C TYR A 354 -20.76 -17.53 20.86
N ILE A 355 -20.70 -16.56 21.77
CA ILE A 355 -21.59 -15.40 21.78
C ILE A 355 -20.77 -14.13 22.01
N VAL A 356 -21.07 -13.07 21.25
CA VAL A 356 -20.48 -11.75 21.44
C VAL A 356 -21.48 -10.84 22.12
N PHE A 357 -21.03 -10.18 23.18
CA PHE A 357 -21.77 -9.16 23.90
C PHE A 357 -21.49 -7.78 23.29
N LEU A 358 -22.49 -6.91 23.28
CA LEU A 358 -22.40 -5.54 22.78
C LEU A 358 -23.06 -4.57 23.77
N GLU A 359 -22.49 -4.49 24.98
CA GLU A 359 -23.02 -3.65 26.06
C GLU A 359 -23.11 -2.17 25.66
N ASN A 360 -24.13 -1.45 26.15
CA ASN A 360 -24.28 -0.03 25.86
C ASN A 360 -23.36 0.81 26.76
N ALA A 361 -22.31 1.40 26.18
CA ALA A 361 -21.33 2.18 26.95
C ALA A 361 -21.95 3.40 27.67
N LEU A 362 -23.03 3.99 27.13
CA LEU A 362 -23.73 5.11 27.77
C LEU A 362 -24.44 4.73 29.08
N GLN A 363 -24.64 3.43 29.33
CA GLN A 363 -25.30 2.89 30.52
C GLN A 363 -24.32 2.16 31.46
N MET A 364 -23.02 2.25 31.15
CA MET A 364 -21.93 1.63 31.91
C MET A 364 -21.01 2.68 32.56
N ASP A 365 -20.29 2.23 33.58
CA ASP A 365 -19.12 2.90 34.12
C ASP A 365 -17.94 1.91 34.14
N GLN A 366 -16.76 2.39 34.54
CA GLN A 366 -15.56 1.56 34.62
C GLN A 366 -15.76 0.31 35.49
N ALA A 367 -16.46 0.42 36.62
CA ALA A 367 -16.64 -0.68 37.56
C ALA A 367 -17.53 -1.79 36.98
N LYS A 368 -18.64 -1.40 36.35
CA LYS A 368 -19.52 -2.31 35.60
C LYS A 368 -18.79 -2.96 34.43
N PHE A 369 -17.98 -2.21 33.71
CA PHE A 369 -17.19 -2.74 32.59
C PHE A 369 -16.15 -3.76 33.05
N ASP A 370 -15.43 -3.48 34.15
CA ASP A 370 -14.47 -4.43 34.72
C ASP A 370 -15.17 -5.71 35.21
N ALA A 371 -16.39 -5.61 35.76
CA ALA A 371 -17.20 -6.76 36.13
C ALA A 371 -17.63 -7.57 34.89
N PHE A 372 -18.06 -6.90 33.83
CA PHE A 372 -18.42 -7.50 32.55
C PHE A 372 -17.27 -8.31 31.93
N LEU A 373 -16.06 -7.75 31.88
CA LEU A 373 -14.89 -8.47 31.37
C LEU A 373 -14.58 -9.73 32.19
N ARG A 374 -14.64 -9.65 33.52
CA ARG A 374 -14.45 -10.82 34.40
C ARG A 374 -15.51 -11.89 34.17
N GLN A 375 -16.77 -11.50 33.97
CA GLN A 375 -17.85 -12.43 33.70
C GLN A 375 -17.70 -13.13 32.34
N CYS A 376 -17.26 -12.40 31.30
CA CYS A 376 -16.98 -12.99 29.98
C CYS A 376 -15.85 -14.02 30.04
N GLU A 377 -14.75 -13.71 30.75
CA GLU A 377 -13.66 -14.66 30.92
C GLU A 377 -14.10 -15.90 31.70
N ALA A 378 -14.89 -15.73 32.77
CA ALA A 378 -15.40 -16.85 33.57
C ALA A 378 -16.40 -17.75 32.82
N ALA A 379 -17.15 -17.20 31.85
CA ALA A 379 -18.11 -17.95 31.05
C ALA A 379 -17.50 -18.65 29.82
N SER A 380 -16.22 -18.39 29.54
CA SER A 380 -15.48 -18.93 28.40
C SER A 380 -14.63 -20.14 28.80
N ASP A 381 -14.41 -21.05 27.85
CA ASP A 381 -13.50 -22.20 27.99
C ASP A 381 -12.89 -22.59 26.62
N GLY A 382 -12.27 -23.77 26.52
CA GLY A 382 -11.67 -24.25 25.27
C GLY A 382 -12.65 -24.63 24.16
N LEU A 383 -13.94 -24.80 24.50
CA LEU A 383 -15.02 -25.23 23.61
C LEU A 383 -16.07 -24.13 23.37
N PHE A 384 -16.07 -23.06 24.17
CA PHE A 384 -17.01 -21.95 24.02
C PHE A 384 -16.42 -20.58 24.36
N GLY A 385 -16.73 -19.56 23.56
CA GLY A 385 -16.30 -18.18 23.78
C GLY A 385 -17.44 -17.25 24.17
N ALA A 386 -17.37 -16.65 25.36
CA ALA A 386 -18.14 -15.46 25.74
C ALA A 386 -17.26 -14.22 25.51
N ILE A 387 -17.54 -13.47 24.45
CA ILE A 387 -16.61 -12.46 23.94
C ILE A 387 -17.12 -11.05 24.28
N PRO A 388 -16.29 -10.21 24.92
CA PRO A 388 -16.69 -8.87 25.30
C PRO A 388 -16.74 -7.91 24.11
N GLY A 389 -17.70 -7.01 24.15
CA GLY A 389 -17.86 -5.93 23.20
C GLY A 389 -18.72 -4.79 23.74
N LEU A 390 -18.63 -3.63 23.10
CA LEU A 390 -19.33 -2.40 23.44
C LEU A 390 -19.99 -1.79 22.21
N THR A 391 -21.15 -1.15 22.40
CA THR A 391 -21.65 -0.10 21.52
C THR A 391 -21.36 1.27 22.13
N ILE A 392 -20.95 2.23 21.30
CA ILE A 392 -20.62 3.59 21.71
C ILE A 392 -21.26 4.57 20.72
N GLU A 393 -21.69 5.74 21.22
CA GLU A 393 -22.11 6.88 20.41
C GLU A 393 -21.12 8.04 20.51
N ASP A 394 -21.06 8.88 19.47
CA ASP A 394 -20.31 10.14 19.51
C ASP A 394 -21.22 11.37 19.55
N ALA A 395 -20.61 12.55 19.72
CA ALA A 395 -21.32 13.82 19.76
C ALA A 395 -22.07 14.20 18.46
N GLN A 396 -21.79 13.50 17.34
CA GLN A 396 -22.48 13.72 16.06
C GLN A 396 -23.74 12.86 15.91
N GLY A 397 -23.90 11.82 16.75
CA GLY A 397 -24.96 10.82 16.60
C GLY A 397 -24.54 9.62 15.74
N ASN A 398 -23.24 9.38 15.60
CA ASN A 398 -22.72 8.18 14.97
C ASN A 398 -22.67 7.01 15.98
N HIS A 399 -22.89 5.80 15.48
CA HIS A 399 -23.00 4.56 16.24
C HIS A 399 -21.86 3.60 15.87
N PHE A 400 -21.09 3.21 16.88
CA PHE A 400 -19.91 2.37 16.77
C PHE A 400 -20.08 1.09 17.57
N PHE A 401 -19.37 0.03 17.18
CA PHE A 401 -19.15 -1.14 18.01
C PHE A 401 -17.67 -1.52 18.06
N TYR A 402 -17.29 -2.14 19.16
CA TYR A 402 -15.94 -2.63 19.44
C TYR A 402 -16.03 -4.04 20.02
N ILE A 403 -15.25 -4.99 19.49
CA ILE A 403 -15.27 -6.40 19.93
C ILE A 403 -13.85 -6.91 20.16
N GLY A 404 -13.61 -7.58 21.27
CA GLY A 404 -12.38 -8.35 21.50
C GLY A 404 -11.89 -8.34 22.95
N ASP A 405 -11.04 -9.31 23.28
CA ASP A 405 -10.56 -9.52 24.66
C ASP A 405 -9.65 -8.40 25.18
N ASN A 406 -9.07 -7.57 24.29
CA ASN A 406 -8.26 -6.41 24.67
C ASN A 406 -9.07 -5.11 24.87
N LEU A 407 -10.40 -5.19 24.88
CA LEU A 407 -11.26 -4.03 24.98
C LEU A 407 -11.07 -3.29 26.32
N LYS A 408 -11.14 -1.95 26.26
CA LYS A 408 -11.06 -1.06 27.42
C LYS A 408 -12.18 -0.04 27.36
N PHE A 409 -12.67 0.38 28.51
CA PHE A 409 -13.67 1.44 28.60
C PHE A 409 -13.09 2.80 28.21
N PRO A 410 -13.82 3.69 27.52
CA PRO A 410 -13.33 5.03 27.20
C PRO A 410 -12.90 5.80 28.46
N LYS A 411 -11.79 6.56 28.36
CA LYS A 411 -11.32 7.39 29.47
C LYS A 411 -12.16 8.66 29.61
N PRO A 412 -12.23 9.27 30.81
CA PRO A 412 -12.98 10.51 31.02
C PRO A 412 -12.60 11.67 30.10
N ASP A 413 -11.34 11.77 29.65
CA ASP A 413 -10.86 12.81 28.73
C ASP A 413 -11.22 12.57 27.25
N MET A 414 -11.77 11.39 26.91
CA MET A 414 -12.18 11.02 25.56
C MET A 414 -13.68 11.24 25.32
N VAL A 415 -14.46 11.43 26.39
CA VAL A 415 -15.92 11.51 26.35
C VAL A 415 -16.44 12.85 26.87
N LEU A 416 -17.66 13.19 26.47
CA LEU A 416 -18.43 14.30 27.00
C LEU A 416 -19.07 13.91 28.36
N PRO A 417 -19.62 14.88 29.10
CA PRO A 417 -20.29 14.60 30.38
C PRO A 417 -21.45 13.59 30.31
N ASP A 418 -22.04 13.40 29.12
CA ASP A 418 -23.09 12.41 28.88
C ASP A 418 -22.56 11.04 28.39
N GLY A 419 -21.24 10.85 28.36
CA GLY A 419 -20.57 9.60 28.02
C GLY A 419 -20.29 9.40 26.52
N ARG A 420 -20.74 10.29 25.63
CA ARG A 420 -20.46 10.19 24.19
C ARG A 420 -19.03 10.54 23.86
N LEU A 421 -18.43 9.95 22.82
CA LEU A 421 -17.11 10.35 22.35
C LEU A 421 -17.11 11.83 21.94
N ALA A 422 -16.09 12.56 22.40
CA ALA A 422 -16.03 14.03 22.35
C ALA A 422 -15.67 14.60 20.97
N THR A 423 -16.46 14.29 19.95
CA THR A 423 -16.23 14.65 18.54
C THR A 423 -16.60 16.11 18.22
N THR A 424 -16.38 17.00 19.19
CA THR A 424 -16.69 18.44 19.14
C THR A 424 -15.50 19.33 18.76
N GLY A 425 -14.31 18.75 18.63
CA GLY A 425 -13.09 19.47 18.28
C GLY A 425 -13.03 19.98 16.84
N VAL A 426 -11.94 20.70 16.53
CA VAL A 426 -11.61 21.17 15.17
C VAL A 426 -11.44 19.98 14.23
N SER A 427 -10.76 18.92 14.68
CA SER A 427 -10.72 17.61 14.01
C SER A 427 -11.71 16.66 14.65
N ARG A 428 -12.86 16.43 14.00
CA ARG A 428 -13.93 15.62 14.59
C ARG A 428 -13.55 14.14 14.76
N THR A 429 -12.61 13.63 13.96
CA THR A 429 -12.15 12.22 14.00
C THR A 429 -11.18 11.91 15.14
N GLU A 430 -10.56 12.94 15.74
CA GLU A 430 -9.50 12.78 16.75
C GLU A 430 -9.89 11.90 17.95
N PRO A 431 -11.09 12.01 18.55
CA PRO A 431 -11.46 11.17 19.70
C PRO A 431 -11.53 9.68 19.36
N ILE A 432 -11.98 9.33 18.15
CA ILE A 432 -12.00 7.93 17.71
C ILE A 432 -10.60 7.42 17.46
N PHE A 433 -9.73 8.26 16.91
CA PHE A 433 -8.32 7.92 16.76
C PHE A 433 -7.65 7.68 18.13
N LYS A 434 -7.89 8.57 19.10
CA LYS A 434 -7.42 8.41 20.48
C LYS A 434 -7.93 7.12 21.11
N TYR A 435 -9.20 6.80 20.95
CA TYR A 435 -9.80 5.62 21.54
C TYR A 435 -9.37 4.32 20.81
N GLY A 436 -9.75 4.17 19.55
CA GLY A 436 -9.53 2.94 18.77
C GLY A 436 -8.07 2.67 18.42
N TRP A 437 -7.31 3.71 18.03
CA TRP A 437 -5.92 3.53 17.60
C TRP A 437 -4.93 3.65 18.75
N GLN A 438 -4.94 4.77 19.49
CA GLN A 438 -3.91 5.02 20.52
C GLN A 438 -4.15 4.21 21.81
N TYR A 439 -5.39 4.17 22.31
CA TYR A 439 -5.69 3.57 23.61
C TYR A 439 -5.92 2.06 23.56
N LEU A 440 -6.65 1.59 22.55
CA LEU A 440 -6.86 0.16 22.27
C LEU A 440 -5.74 -0.45 21.41
N GLY A 441 -4.84 0.36 20.85
CA GLY A 441 -3.72 -0.11 20.04
C GLY A 441 -4.14 -0.75 18.72
N TYR A 442 -5.36 -0.47 18.24
CA TYR A 442 -5.99 -1.17 17.12
C TYR A 442 -5.97 -2.71 17.30
N ARG A 443 -6.11 -3.18 18.56
CA ARG A 443 -6.11 -4.62 18.91
C ARG A 443 -7.50 -5.19 19.17
N VAL A 444 -8.51 -4.57 18.59
CA VAL A 444 -9.91 -4.99 18.65
C VAL A 444 -10.55 -4.85 17.27
N LEU A 445 -11.68 -5.52 17.08
CA LEU A 445 -12.56 -5.26 15.95
C LEU A 445 -13.30 -3.95 16.20
N ILE A 446 -13.38 -3.12 15.18
CA ILE A 446 -14.00 -1.80 15.23
C ILE A 446 -14.89 -1.67 14.00
N GLY A 447 -16.13 -1.27 14.20
CA GLY A 447 -17.07 -1.03 13.11
C GLY A 447 -18.13 -0.01 13.46
N TRP A 448 -18.89 0.34 12.44
CA TRP A 448 -20.04 1.25 12.52
C TRP A 448 -21.30 0.40 12.36
N TRP A 449 -22.38 0.77 13.02
CA TRP A 449 -23.68 0.10 12.88
C TRP A 449 -24.81 1.13 12.87
N ASN A 450 -26.06 0.70 12.68
CA ASN A 450 -27.21 1.58 12.56
C ASN A 450 -26.97 2.66 11.49
N HIS A 451 -26.51 2.21 10.33
CA HIS A 451 -25.92 3.03 9.29
C HIS A 451 -26.83 4.17 8.84
N ALA A 452 -28.15 3.93 8.83
CA ALA A 452 -29.15 4.91 8.45
C ALA A 452 -29.31 6.07 9.46
N LYS A 453 -28.89 5.89 10.72
CA LYS A 453 -28.92 6.94 11.75
C LYS A 453 -27.61 7.68 11.91
N ASN A 454 -26.52 7.17 11.34
CA ASN A 454 -25.23 7.83 11.41
C ASN A 454 -25.27 9.15 10.64
N HIS A 455 -24.75 10.21 11.28
CA HIS A 455 -24.60 11.52 10.66
C HIS A 455 -23.56 11.49 9.54
N THR A 456 -22.48 10.73 9.75
CA THR A 456 -21.45 10.47 8.75
C THR A 456 -21.97 9.45 7.72
N PRO A 457 -21.80 9.70 6.41
CA PRO A 457 -22.14 8.72 5.37
C PRO A 457 -21.11 7.58 5.32
N ILE A 458 -21.52 6.40 4.86
CA ILE A 458 -20.68 5.19 4.80
C ILE A 458 -19.38 5.42 4.00
N GLY A 459 -19.42 6.18 2.91
CA GLY A 459 -18.24 6.51 2.11
C GLY A 459 -17.14 7.29 2.88
N ASP A 460 -17.50 7.95 3.99
CA ASP A 460 -16.61 8.72 4.85
C ASP A 460 -16.38 8.04 6.23
N TYR A 461 -16.77 6.77 6.38
CA TYR A 461 -16.41 5.96 7.55
C TYR A 461 -14.91 5.75 7.64
N LYS A 462 -14.38 5.82 8.86
CA LYS A 462 -12.94 5.83 9.19
C LYS A 462 -12.67 4.92 10.38
N LEU A 463 -11.43 4.48 10.51
CA LEU A 463 -10.93 3.74 11.67
C LEU A 463 -11.74 2.47 11.99
N TYR A 464 -12.10 1.73 10.95
CA TYR A 464 -12.90 0.50 11.04
C TYR A 464 -12.22 -0.64 10.28
N ASN A 465 -12.39 -1.85 10.79
CA ASN A 465 -11.89 -3.10 10.20
C ASN A 465 -13.01 -4.16 10.06
N SER A 466 -14.22 -3.82 10.50
CA SER A 466 -15.39 -4.70 10.46
C SER A 466 -16.64 -3.93 10.03
N PHE A 467 -17.59 -4.63 9.42
CA PHE A 467 -18.79 -4.06 8.85
C PHE A 467 -19.99 -5.00 9.03
N PRO A 468 -21.05 -4.55 9.72
CA PRO A 468 -22.28 -5.31 9.85
C PRO A 468 -23.16 -5.06 8.62
N ILE A 469 -23.48 -6.13 7.89
CA ILE A 469 -24.34 -6.06 6.70
C ILE A 469 -25.81 -6.00 7.12
N TYR A 470 -26.17 -6.86 8.07
CA TYR A 470 -27.51 -6.91 8.65
C TYR A 470 -27.42 -6.69 10.15
N SER A 471 -28.30 -5.84 10.67
CA SER A 471 -28.42 -5.59 12.11
C SER A 471 -29.87 -5.68 12.51
N PHE A 472 -30.15 -6.27 13.66
CA PHE A 472 -31.47 -6.41 14.25
C PHE A 472 -31.42 -6.00 15.72
N GLU A 473 -32.53 -5.45 16.21
CA GLU A 473 -32.74 -5.18 17.63
C GLU A 473 -34.03 -5.88 18.09
N ASP A 474 -33.88 -6.85 19.00
CA ASP A 474 -34.96 -7.74 19.46
C ASP A 474 -35.74 -8.37 18.29
N GLY A 475 -35.00 -8.80 17.26
CA GLY A 475 -35.54 -9.43 16.04
C GLY A 475 -36.14 -8.47 15.01
N LYS A 476 -36.11 -7.15 15.25
CA LYS A 476 -36.56 -6.14 14.28
C LYS A 476 -35.38 -5.61 13.46
N PRO A 477 -35.46 -5.54 12.12
CA PRO A 477 -34.36 -5.05 11.30
C PRO A 477 -34.04 -3.58 11.59
N VAL A 478 -32.75 -3.27 11.67
CA VAL A 478 -32.16 -1.94 11.86
C VAL A 478 -31.28 -1.57 10.65
N ASP A 479 -30.49 -2.52 10.14
CA ASP A 479 -29.61 -2.33 8.97
C ASP A 479 -29.87 -3.38 7.88
N SER A 480 -29.73 -2.94 6.62
CA SER A 480 -29.62 -3.79 5.43
C SER A 480 -28.67 -3.13 4.44
N ALA A 481 -27.37 -3.31 4.64
CA ALA A 481 -26.30 -2.54 4.00
C ALA A 481 -25.44 -3.36 3.03
N PHE A 482 -26.04 -4.32 2.31
CA PHE A 482 -25.29 -5.19 1.40
C PHE A 482 -24.72 -4.43 0.19
N ALA A 483 -25.47 -3.48 -0.37
CA ALA A 483 -24.98 -2.66 -1.49
C ALA A 483 -23.78 -1.80 -1.07
N GLU A 484 -23.82 -1.26 0.14
CA GLU A 484 -22.73 -0.46 0.70
C GLU A 484 -21.54 -1.33 1.08
N TYR A 485 -21.77 -2.57 1.53
CA TYR A 485 -20.70 -3.54 1.68
C TYR A 485 -19.99 -3.80 0.35
N LEU A 486 -20.73 -4.09 -0.73
CA LEU A 486 -20.15 -4.27 -2.07
C LEU A 486 -19.40 -3.02 -2.56
N HIS A 487 -19.95 -1.84 -2.29
CA HIS A 487 -19.25 -0.59 -2.57
C HIS A 487 -17.93 -0.52 -1.82
N LEU A 488 -17.93 -0.76 -0.51
CA LEU A 488 -16.73 -0.74 0.32
C LEU A 488 -15.68 -1.79 -0.07
N THR A 489 -16.09 -3.00 -0.46
CA THR A 489 -15.16 -4.05 -0.92
C THR A 489 -14.56 -3.70 -2.29
N GLY A 490 -15.33 -3.06 -3.18
CA GLY A 490 -14.90 -2.67 -4.52
C GLY A 490 -13.65 -1.78 -4.58
N TRP A 491 -13.29 -1.11 -3.48
CA TRP A 491 -12.06 -0.30 -3.39
C TRP A 491 -11.07 -0.81 -2.34
N GLY A 492 -11.09 -2.13 -2.09
CA GLY A 492 -10.16 -2.80 -1.18
C GLY A 492 -10.40 -2.43 0.29
N GLY A 493 -11.62 -2.04 0.63
CA GLY A 493 -12.01 -1.73 2.00
C GLY A 493 -11.96 -2.94 2.94
N CYS A 494 -11.82 -4.17 2.47
CA CYS A 494 -11.69 -5.42 3.24
C CYS A 494 -12.19 -5.36 4.68
N GLN A 495 -13.49 -5.48 4.88
CA GLN A 495 -14.09 -5.53 6.20
C GLN A 495 -14.46 -6.95 6.59
N MET A 496 -14.16 -7.31 7.82
CA MET A 496 -14.77 -8.47 8.46
C MET A 496 -16.27 -8.28 8.49
N VAL A 497 -17.01 -9.24 7.94
CA VAL A 497 -18.48 -9.16 7.86
C VAL A 497 -19.11 -9.63 9.16
N PHE A 498 -20.11 -8.90 9.60
CA PHE A 498 -20.92 -9.23 10.77
C PHE A 498 -22.40 -9.20 10.44
N ALA A 499 -23.15 -9.99 11.21
CA ALA A 499 -24.57 -9.79 11.39
C ALA A 499 -24.81 -9.54 12.88
N LEU A 500 -25.46 -8.42 13.20
CA LEU A 500 -25.75 -8.05 14.58
C LEU A 500 -27.18 -8.45 14.92
N GLU A 501 -27.33 -9.26 15.96
CA GLU A 501 -28.59 -9.66 16.58
C GLU A 501 -28.60 -9.09 18.00
N LEU A 502 -28.89 -7.79 18.14
CA LEU A 502 -28.93 -7.12 19.44
C LEU A 502 -30.10 -7.67 20.26
N MET A 503 -29.78 -8.36 21.35
CA MET A 503 -30.73 -9.04 22.22
C MET A 503 -30.81 -8.35 23.57
N SER A 504 -32.03 -8.05 24.04
CA SER A 504 -32.31 -7.46 25.35
C SER A 504 -32.50 -8.47 26.49
N GLY A 505 -32.49 -9.78 26.20
CA GLY A 505 -32.54 -10.84 27.22
C GLY A 505 -32.10 -12.21 26.70
N PRO A 506 -31.59 -13.10 27.58
CA PRO A 506 -31.08 -14.43 27.21
C PRO A 506 -32.14 -15.38 26.65
N GLU A 507 -33.42 -15.16 26.95
CA GLU A 507 -34.54 -15.92 26.41
C GLU A 507 -34.65 -15.84 24.88
N GLN A 508 -34.04 -14.82 24.27
CA GLN A 508 -34.06 -14.62 22.83
C GLN A 508 -33.04 -15.48 22.08
N VAL A 509 -31.98 -15.95 22.76
CA VAL A 509 -30.83 -16.61 22.13
C VAL A 509 -31.25 -17.82 21.30
N ALA A 510 -32.09 -18.70 21.84
CA ALA A 510 -32.52 -19.91 21.13
C ALA A 510 -33.29 -19.59 19.84
N LYS A 511 -34.20 -18.61 19.90
CA LYS A 511 -34.96 -18.18 18.73
C LYS A 511 -34.07 -17.52 17.68
N ARG A 512 -33.18 -16.62 18.09
CA ARG A 512 -32.26 -15.94 17.16
C ARG A 512 -31.22 -16.90 16.58
N ALA A 513 -30.79 -17.92 17.32
CA ALA A 513 -29.92 -18.95 16.78
C ALA A 513 -30.62 -19.80 15.70
N ALA A 514 -31.93 -20.02 15.82
CA ALA A 514 -32.70 -20.82 14.87
C ALA A 514 -33.16 -20.04 13.63
N GLU A 515 -33.60 -18.79 13.81
CA GLU A 515 -34.27 -17.99 12.76
C GLU A 515 -33.49 -16.75 12.32
N GLY A 516 -32.54 -16.29 13.14
CA GLY A 516 -31.78 -15.06 12.93
C GLY A 516 -30.52 -15.27 12.10
N TRP A 517 -29.78 -14.18 11.91
CA TRP A 517 -28.48 -14.21 11.26
C TRP A 517 -27.38 -14.56 12.26
N GLN A 518 -26.56 -15.53 11.89
CA GLN A 518 -25.37 -15.95 12.60
C GLN A 518 -24.13 -15.38 11.91
N THR A 519 -23.08 -15.13 12.70
CA THR A 519 -21.74 -14.91 12.17
C THR A 519 -20.94 -16.20 12.36
N VAL A 520 -20.30 -16.68 11.32
CA VAL A 520 -19.52 -17.91 11.34
C VAL A 520 -18.06 -17.56 11.07
N ALA A 521 -17.20 -17.91 12.01
CA ALA A 521 -15.77 -17.81 11.84
C ALA A 521 -15.21 -19.12 11.29
N THR A 522 -14.36 -19.00 10.29
CA THR A 522 -13.56 -20.10 9.79
C THR A 522 -12.10 -19.74 9.98
N LEU A 523 -11.37 -20.60 10.68
CA LEU A 523 -9.93 -20.46 10.82
C LEU A 523 -9.33 -21.43 9.80
N GLY A 524 -8.52 -20.92 8.88
CA GLY A 524 -7.85 -21.73 7.86
C GLY A 524 -6.37 -21.38 7.78
N GLY A 525 -5.53 -22.42 7.77
CA GLY A 525 -4.33 -22.52 6.91
C GLY A 525 -3.12 -21.62 7.17
N GLU A 526 -1.98 -22.07 6.62
CA GLU A 526 -0.67 -21.39 6.57
C GLU A 526 -0.79 -19.95 6.04
N TYR A 527 -0.10 -18.99 6.68
CA TYR A 527 0.14 -17.72 6.00
C TYR A 527 0.95 -18.00 4.73
N GLY A 528 0.65 -17.32 3.63
CA GLY A 528 1.33 -17.51 2.34
C GLY A 528 2.83 -17.21 2.33
N ASP A 529 3.44 -16.91 3.48
CA ASP A 529 4.88 -16.78 3.71
C ASP A 529 5.51 -18.06 4.33
N GLY A 530 4.73 -19.14 4.50
CA GLY A 530 5.17 -20.39 5.14
C GLY A 530 5.23 -20.31 6.67
N THR A 531 4.73 -19.22 7.29
CA THR A 531 4.51 -19.19 8.74
C THR A 531 3.20 -19.89 9.05
N TYR A 532 3.31 -21.03 9.73
CA TYR A 532 2.15 -21.81 10.16
C TYR A 532 1.37 -21.06 11.22
N VAL A 533 0.06 -20.97 11.03
CA VAL A 533 -0.83 -21.08 12.19
C VAL A 533 -0.80 -22.55 12.57
N ASN A 534 -0.32 -22.88 13.76
CA ASN A 534 -0.26 -24.26 14.20
C ASN A 534 -1.66 -24.89 14.10
N ARG A 535 -1.76 -26.16 13.70
CA ARG A 535 -3.03 -26.91 13.59
C ARG A 535 -3.82 -26.93 14.91
N GLU A 536 -3.12 -26.65 16.01
CA GLU A 536 -3.64 -26.46 17.37
C GLU A 536 -4.47 -25.17 17.55
N SER A 537 -4.52 -24.28 16.56
CA SER A 537 -5.28 -23.02 16.59
C SER A 537 -6.60 -23.07 15.79
N TYR A 538 -7.21 -24.25 15.64
CA TYR A 538 -8.58 -24.38 15.09
C TYR A 538 -9.64 -24.26 16.20
N GLY A 539 -10.90 -24.07 15.78
CA GLY A 539 -12.05 -24.02 16.70
C GLY A 539 -12.07 -22.76 17.57
N VAL A 540 -12.79 -22.83 18.70
CA VAL A 540 -12.99 -21.70 19.60
C VAL A 540 -11.68 -21.19 20.20
N ALA A 541 -10.76 -22.08 20.60
CA ALA A 541 -9.47 -21.67 21.15
C ALA A 541 -8.67 -20.82 20.15
N GLY A 542 -8.65 -21.23 18.89
CA GLY A 542 -8.06 -20.46 17.80
C GLY A 542 -8.72 -19.10 17.57
N LEU A 543 -10.05 -19.05 17.62
CA LEU A 543 -10.81 -17.81 17.44
C LEU A 543 -10.46 -16.82 18.55
N ARG A 544 -10.45 -17.28 19.81
CA ARG A 544 -10.08 -16.44 20.95
C ARG A 544 -8.65 -15.95 20.87
N GLU A 545 -7.71 -16.80 20.45
CA GLU A 545 -6.32 -16.37 20.26
C GLU A 545 -6.21 -15.26 19.21
N ARG A 546 -6.93 -15.35 18.09
CA ARG A 546 -7.00 -14.27 17.09
C ARG A 546 -7.57 -12.98 17.66
N TRP A 547 -8.60 -13.07 18.49
CA TRP A 547 -9.24 -11.91 19.11
C TRP A 547 -8.42 -11.31 20.27
N LYS A 548 -7.46 -12.06 20.82
CA LYS A 548 -6.42 -11.59 21.76
C LYS A 548 -5.16 -11.04 21.08
N GLY A 549 -4.74 -11.64 19.97
CA GLY A 549 -3.45 -11.43 19.31
C GLY A 549 -3.30 -10.18 18.43
N ALA A 550 -4.31 -9.29 18.46
CA ALA A 550 -4.52 -8.13 17.57
C ALA A 550 -5.34 -8.48 16.29
N PRO A 551 -6.65 -8.74 16.46
CA PRO A 551 -7.55 -9.19 15.38
C PRO A 551 -7.66 -8.23 14.20
N ALA A 552 -7.33 -6.95 14.37
CA ALA A 552 -7.29 -5.99 13.27
C ALA A 552 -6.18 -6.28 12.24
N TRP A 553 -5.09 -6.94 12.66
CA TRP A 553 -3.93 -7.24 11.80
C TRP A 553 -3.94 -8.67 11.26
N TYR A 554 -4.61 -9.58 11.97
CA TYR A 554 -4.65 -11.02 11.65
C TYR A 554 -6.08 -11.57 11.72
N PRO A 555 -7.02 -11.01 10.96
CA PRO A 555 -8.44 -11.30 11.10
C PRO A 555 -8.76 -12.77 10.79
N PRO A 556 -9.67 -13.42 11.56
CA PRO A 556 -10.27 -14.67 11.09
C PRO A 556 -11.12 -14.40 9.84
N TYR A 557 -11.24 -15.40 8.98
CA TYR A 557 -12.22 -15.32 7.90
C TYR A 557 -13.63 -15.49 8.49
N LEU A 558 -14.54 -14.58 8.14
CA LEU A 558 -15.92 -14.57 8.61
C LEU A 558 -16.88 -14.64 7.42
N TYR A 559 -18.03 -15.27 7.62
CA TYR A 559 -19.21 -15.07 6.79
C TYR A 559 -20.45 -15.01 7.65
N ILE A 560 -21.54 -14.45 7.12
CA ILE A 560 -22.82 -14.38 7.81
C ILE A 560 -23.85 -15.27 7.12
N THR A 561 -24.78 -15.83 7.89
CA THR A 561 -25.82 -16.70 7.34
C THR A 561 -27.06 -16.76 8.22
N ASN A 562 -28.24 -16.92 7.62
CA ASN A 562 -29.46 -17.35 8.32
C ASN A 562 -29.95 -18.73 7.83
N GLY A 563 -29.10 -19.52 7.16
CA GLY A 563 -29.44 -20.86 6.66
C GLY A 563 -28.27 -21.57 5.97
N PRO A 564 -27.95 -21.22 4.70
CA PRO A 564 -26.92 -21.90 3.91
C PRO A 564 -25.51 -21.73 4.51
N ARG A 565 -24.60 -22.65 4.19
CA ARG A 565 -23.24 -22.70 4.73
C ARG A 565 -22.21 -22.49 3.63
N ILE A 566 -21.16 -21.73 3.93
CA ILE A 566 -19.96 -21.60 3.09
C ILE A 566 -18.86 -22.46 3.73
N LEU A 567 -18.65 -23.64 3.15
CA LEU A 567 -17.70 -24.65 3.66
C LEU A 567 -16.27 -24.37 3.18
N CYS A 568 -16.11 -23.83 1.98
CA CYS A 568 -14.83 -23.39 1.43
C CYS A 568 -15.03 -22.09 0.65
N TRP A 569 -14.15 -21.12 0.89
CA TRP A 569 -13.97 -19.92 0.07
C TRP A 569 -12.52 -19.47 0.24
N THR A 570 -11.62 -20.11 -0.51
CA THR A 570 -10.17 -20.04 -0.27
C THR A 570 -9.42 -19.84 -1.58
N PRO A 571 -8.47 -18.88 -1.63
CA PRO A 571 -7.67 -18.61 -2.81
C PRO A 571 -6.28 -19.27 -2.77
N GLN A 572 -5.65 -19.36 -3.94
CA GLN A 572 -4.21 -19.58 -4.13
C GLN A 572 -3.62 -18.45 -4.97
N ASN A 573 -2.45 -17.95 -4.57
CA ASN A 573 -1.74 -16.85 -5.23
C ASN A 573 -2.58 -15.55 -5.32
N ASN A 574 -3.29 -15.21 -4.24
CA ASN A 574 -4.07 -13.97 -4.13
C ASN A 574 -3.19 -12.71 -4.05
N CYS A 575 -1.91 -12.83 -3.70
CA CYS A 575 -0.93 -11.75 -3.83
C CYS A 575 0.28 -12.27 -4.60
N VAL A 576 0.52 -11.76 -5.81
CA VAL A 576 1.66 -12.18 -6.65
C VAL A 576 2.74 -11.10 -6.69
N VAL A 577 4.00 -11.51 -6.59
CA VAL A 577 5.19 -10.66 -6.71
C VAL A 577 5.99 -11.03 -7.96
N ALA A 578 5.45 -10.68 -9.14
CA ALA A 578 6.07 -11.04 -10.42
C ALA A 578 7.37 -10.27 -10.73
N LYS A 579 7.67 -9.21 -9.97
CA LYS A 579 8.90 -8.39 -10.11
C LYS A 579 9.09 -7.86 -11.54
N GLY A 580 8.01 -7.50 -12.22
CA GLY A 580 8.03 -6.99 -13.60
C GLY A 580 8.29 -8.03 -14.68
N ASP A 581 8.27 -9.34 -14.39
CA ASP A 581 8.42 -10.38 -15.41
C ASP A 581 7.06 -10.69 -16.06
N TRP A 582 6.85 -10.12 -17.26
CA TRP A 582 5.55 -10.13 -17.93
C TRP A 582 5.23 -11.39 -18.70
N TRP A 583 6.26 -12.10 -19.17
CA TRP A 583 6.09 -13.23 -20.09
C TRP A 583 6.14 -14.58 -19.37
N ARG A 584 5.88 -14.59 -18.06
CA ARG A 584 5.91 -15.79 -17.20
C ARG A 584 4.50 -16.17 -16.74
N PRO A 585 3.71 -16.91 -17.55
CA PRO A 585 2.30 -17.18 -17.24
C PRO A 585 2.09 -17.96 -15.94
N ASP A 586 3.10 -18.68 -15.46
CA ASP A 586 3.08 -19.37 -14.17
C ASP A 586 2.95 -18.43 -12.98
N LEU A 587 3.50 -17.22 -13.05
CA LEU A 587 3.35 -16.22 -11.98
C LEU A 587 1.94 -15.66 -11.95
N TRP A 588 1.26 -15.63 -13.09
CA TRP A 588 0.00 -14.92 -13.27
C TRP A 588 -1.22 -15.73 -12.86
N GLN A 589 -1.11 -17.03 -12.58
CA GLN A 589 -2.27 -17.85 -12.19
C GLN A 589 -2.87 -17.45 -10.83
N TYR A 590 -4.19 -17.44 -10.75
CA TYR A 590 -4.96 -17.26 -9.51
C TYR A 590 -6.06 -18.34 -9.45
N ARG A 591 -6.20 -19.05 -8.34
CA ARG A 591 -7.27 -20.06 -8.19
C ARG A 591 -8.10 -19.76 -6.95
N ALA A 592 -9.40 -20.02 -7.01
CA ALA A 592 -10.27 -19.93 -5.85
C ALA A 592 -11.30 -21.05 -5.87
N ARG A 593 -11.42 -21.79 -4.77
CA ARG A 593 -12.45 -22.82 -4.60
C ARG A 593 -13.61 -22.27 -3.79
N LEU A 594 -14.82 -22.63 -4.21
CA LEU A 594 -16.03 -22.47 -3.43
C LEU A 594 -16.67 -23.83 -3.18
N HIS A 595 -17.16 -24.04 -1.96
CA HIS A 595 -18.00 -25.18 -1.59
C HIS A 595 -19.09 -24.69 -0.64
N VAL A 596 -20.35 -24.90 -1.01
CA VAL A 596 -21.51 -24.39 -0.28
C VAL A 596 -22.57 -25.47 -0.12
N ALA A 597 -23.33 -25.39 0.97
CA ALA A 597 -24.36 -26.38 1.29
C ALA A 597 -25.61 -25.75 1.90
N SER A 598 -26.78 -26.36 1.69
CA SER A 598 -28.03 -26.01 2.36
C SER A 598 -28.89 -27.26 2.59
N ASP A 599 -29.49 -27.36 3.78
CA ASP A 599 -30.34 -28.48 4.18
C ASP A 599 -31.64 -28.58 3.33
N VAL A 600 -32.15 -27.43 2.89
CA VAL A 600 -33.33 -27.29 2.03
C VAL A 600 -32.98 -27.22 0.54
N GLY A 601 -31.70 -27.22 0.18
CA GLY A 601 -31.23 -27.14 -1.21
C GLY A 601 -30.83 -25.72 -1.65
N VAL A 602 -29.77 -25.63 -2.46
CA VAL A 602 -29.20 -24.38 -2.95
C VAL A 602 -29.96 -23.91 -4.19
N LYS A 603 -30.48 -22.67 -4.13
CA LYS A 603 -31.18 -22.02 -5.23
C LYS A 603 -30.20 -21.33 -6.18
N CYS A 604 -29.29 -20.53 -5.63
CA CYS A 604 -28.38 -19.70 -6.41
C CYS A 604 -27.06 -19.49 -5.67
N VAL A 605 -25.96 -19.45 -6.44
CA VAL A 605 -24.62 -19.11 -5.95
C VAL A 605 -24.09 -17.98 -6.81
N THR A 606 -23.84 -16.81 -6.24
CA THR A 606 -23.44 -15.61 -6.96
C THR A 606 -22.11 -15.09 -6.44
N VAL A 607 -21.17 -14.84 -7.34
CA VAL A 607 -19.91 -14.15 -7.02
C VAL A 607 -19.99 -12.74 -7.61
N TYR A 608 -19.87 -11.74 -6.75
CA TYR A 608 -19.76 -10.32 -7.09
C TYR A 608 -18.29 -9.91 -7.15
N ASP A 609 -17.95 -8.92 -7.98
CA ASP A 609 -16.66 -8.21 -7.95
C ASP A 609 -16.89 -6.80 -7.38
N GLY A 610 -16.93 -6.69 -6.05
CA GLY A 610 -17.35 -5.48 -5.34
C GLY A 610 -18.66 -4.90 -5.88
N ASP A 611 -18.69 -3.58 -6.06
CA ASP A 611 -19.79 -2.84 -6.70
C ASP A 611 -19.72 -2.84 -8.24
N ARG A 612 -18.77 -3.57 -8.84
CA ARG A 612 -18.64 -3.69 -10.30
C ARG A 612 -19.67 -4.65 -10.91
N GLY A 613 -20.38 -5.40 -10.08
CA GLY A 613 -21.50 -6.27 -10.47
C GLY A 613 -21.21 -7.76 -10.32
N VAL A 614 -22.05 -8.58 -10.95
CA VAL A 614 -21.96 -10.04 -10.89
C VAL A 614 -20.84 -10.53 -11.81
N PHE A 615 -19.88 -11.25 -11.24
CA PHE A 615 -18.80 -11.91 -11.96
C PHE A 615 -19.17 -13.31 -12.44
N ARG A 616 -19.87 -14.10 -11.59
CA ARG A 616 -20.40 -15.44 -11.91
C ARG A 616 -21.69 -15.70 -11.17
N ARG A 617 -22.59 -16.48 -11.76
CA ARG A 617 -23.83 -16.93 -11.11
C ARG A 617 -24.19 -18.34 -11.51
N TRP A 618 -24.30 -19.24 -10.55
CA TRP A 618 -24.73 -20.62 -10.76
C TRP A 618 -26.13 -20.89 -10.21
N LEU A 619 -26.85 -21.79 -10.89
CA LEU A 619 -28.19 -22.25 -10.50
C LEU A 619 -28.16 -23.77 -10.26
N PRO A 620 -27.86 -24.24 -9.03
CA PRO A 620 -27.71 -25.67 -8.73
C PRO A 620 -29.02 -26.47 -8.72
N ASN A 621 -30.16 -25.86 -9.05
CA ASN A 621 -31.47 -26.49 -9.14
C ASN A 621 -31.91 -27.24 -7.87
N GLY A 622 -31.61 -26.69 -6.69
CA GLY A 622 -32.00 -27.28 -5.40
C GLY A 622 -31.08 -28.39 -4.90
N ALA A 623 -29.91 -28.61 -5.53
CA ALA A 623 -28.89 -29.50 -4.99
C ALA A 623 -28.50 -29.07 -3.56
N LYS A 624 -28.33 -30.04 -2.65
CA LYS A 624 -27.98 -29.75 -1.25
C LYS A 624 -26.55 -29.26 -1.05
N ASP A 625 -25.68 -29.59 -1.99
CA ASP A 625 -24.27 -29.24 -1.99
C ASP A 625 -23.90 -28.75 -3.40
N PHE A 626 -23.03 -27.73 -3.47
CA PHE A 626 -22.49 -27.20 -4.71
C PHE A 626 -21.03 -26.81 -4.54
N GLU A 627 -20.19 -27.25 -5.46
CA GLU A 627 -18.74 -27.01 -5.45
C GLU A 627 -18.25 -26.56 -6.82
N HIS A 628 -17.34 -25.59 -6.83
CA HIS A 628 -16.69 -25.11 -8.06
C HIS A 628 -15.28 -24.58 -7.78
N THR A 629 -14.40 -24.64 -8.78
CA THR A 629 -13.07 -24.02 -8.73
C THR A 629 -12.91 -23.02 -9.87
N LEU A 630 -12.64 -21.77 -9.51
CA LEU A 630 -12.30 -20.69 -10.42
C LEU A 630 -10.81 -20.79 -10.77
N VAL A 631 -10.49 -20.76 -12.08
CA VAL A 631 -9.12 -20.73 -12.61
C VAL A 631 -8.92 -19.40 -13.36
N LEU A 632 -8.34 -18.43 -12.70
CA LEU A 632 -8.26 -17.03 -13.11
C LEU A 632 -6.80 -16.61 -13.35
N ALA A 633 -6.63 -15.34 -13.75
CA ALA A 633 -5.32 -14.69 -13.88
C ALA A 633 -5.24 -13.40 -13.06
N ASN A 634 -4.03 -13.07 -12.60
CA ASN A 634 -3.65 -11.85 -11.88
C ASN A 634 -3.39 -10.67 -12.85
N ASN A 635 -4.22 -10.53 -13.88
CA ASN A 635 -4.18 -9.43 -14.85
C ASN A 635 -5.08 -8.25 -14.48
N LEU A 636 -6.08 -8.47 -13.62
CA LEU A 636 -6.98 -7.45 -13.12
C LEU A 636 -7.20 -7.70 -11.63
N GLN A 637 -7.06 -6.63 -10.85
CA GLN A 637 -7.41 -6.59 -9.44
C GLN A 637 -8.93 -6.74 -9.29
N ARG A 638 -9.36 -7.69 -8.47
CA ARG A 638 -10.75 -8.04 -8.18
C ARG A 638 -10.96 -8.16 -6.69
N ASP A 639 -12.22 -7.95 -6.29
CA ASP A 639 -12.67 -8.02 -4.90
C ASP A 639 -13.91 -8.91 -4.83
N LEU A 640 -13.69 -10.23 -4.75
CA LEU A 640 -14.72 -11.25 -4.98
C LEU A 640 -15.53 -11.56 -3.72
N VAL A 641 -16.85 -11.32 -3.74
CA VAL A 641 -17.78 -11.64 -2.65
C VAL A 641 -18.74 -12.75 -3.07
N LEU A 642 -18.84 -13.81 -2.27
CA LEU A 642 -19.73 -14.95 -2.50
C LEU A 642 -21.04 -14.77 -1.73
N VAL A 643 -22.16 -14.93 -2.44
CA VAL A 643 -23.52 -14.94 -1.89
C VAL A 643 -24.21 -16.24 -2.28
N VAL A 644 -24.79 -16.92 -1.30
CA VAL A 644 -25.55 -18.15 -1.49
C VAL A 644 -26.99 -17.88 -1.09
N GLU A 645 -27.94 -18.30 -1.90
CA GLU A 645 -29.37 -18.29 -1.59
C GLU A 645 -29.90 -19.73 -1.66
N ASP A 646 -30.74 -20.13 -0.71
CA ASP A 646 -31.41 -21.43 -0.70
C ASP A 646 -32.87 -21.37 -1.17
N LEU A 647 -33.55 -22.52 -1.23
CA LEU A 647 -34.93 -22.61 -1.73
C LEU A 647 -35.98 -21.90 -0.85
N GLU A 648 -35.63 -21.57 0.41
CA GLU A 648 -36.50 -20.82 1.31
C GLU A 648 -36.19 -19.30 1.28
N GLY A 649 -35.23 -18.87 0.46
CA GLY A 649 -34.80 -17.48 0.37
C GLY A 649 -33.86 -17.06 1.50
N ARG A 650 -33.35 -18.02 2.30
CA ARG A 650 -32.30 -17.75 3.29
C ARG A 650 -30.97 -17.61 2.56
N GLN A 651 -30.05 -16.86 3.16
CA GLN A 651 -28.83 -16.40 2.51
C GLN A 651 -27.59 -16.59 3.37
N ALA A 652 -26.44 -16.69 2.70
CA ALA A 652 -25.11 -16.54 3.28
C ALA A 652 -24.30 -15.54 2.47
N VAL A 653 -23.54 -14.68 3.16
CA VAL A 653 -22.68 -13.65 2.55
C VAL A 653 -21.27 -13.76 3.12
N SER A 654 -20.31 -13.91 2.21
CA SER A 654 -18.90 -14.14 2.52
C SER A 654 -18.15 -12.83 2.77
N MET A 655 -17.01 -12.89 3.49
CA MET A 655 -15.94 -11.91 3.32
C MET A 655 -15.37 -11.96 1.89
N GLU A 656 -14.80 -10.84 1.44
CA GLU A 656 -14.15 -10.75 0.13
C GLU A 656 -12.92 -11.68 0.03
N LEU A 657 -12.71 -12.26 -1.15
CA LEU A 657 -11.41 -12.71 -1.62
C LEU A 657 -10.90 -11.70 -2.64
N TRP A 658 -9.78 -11.08 -2.33
CA TRP A 658 -9.10 -10.22 -3.27
C TRP A 658 -8.05 -10.99 -4.06
N ASN A 659 -7.69 -10.46 -5.22
CA ASN A 659 -6.40 -10.73 -5.84
C ASN A 659 -5.63 -9.42 -6.05
N ARG A 660 -4.30 -9.46 -5.89
CA ARG A 660 -3.39 -8.31 -6.00
C ARG A 660 -2.14 -8.74 -6.76
N ASN A 661 -1.66 -7.86 -7.63
CA ASN A 661 -0.40 -8.05 -8.33
C ASN A 661 0.54 -6.90 -7.97
N THR A 662 1.61 -7.18 -7.23
CA THR A 662 2.49 -6.13 -6.73
C THR A 662 3.31 -5.47 -7.85
N THR A 663 3.19 -5.91 -9.10
CA THR A 663 3.70 -5.15 -10.24
C THR A 663 3.02 -3.79 -10.28
N PHE A 664 1.68 -3.73 -10.18
CA PHE A 664 0.89 -2.53 -9.91
C PHE A 664 -0.37 -2.90 -9.11
N ASP A 665 -0.55 -2.35 -7.91
CA ASP A 665 -1.77 -2.58 -7.13
C ASP A 665 -2.28 -1.32 -6.42
N GLN A 666 -3.57 -1.36 -6.08
CA GLN A 666 -4.20 -0.39 -5.19
C GLN A 666 -4.55 -1.06 -3.87
N VAL A 667 -4.21 -0.40 -2.76
CA VAL A 667 -4.53 -0.84 -1.40
C VAL A 667 -5.03 0.33 -0.56
N ILE A 668 -5.84 0.07 0.47
CA ILE A 668 -6.23 1.09 1.45
C ILE A 668 -5.39 0.96 2.72
N CYS A 669 -5.04 2.09 3.35
CA CYS A 669 -4.36 2.08 4.64
C CYS A 669 -5.22 1.40 5.72
N GLY A 670 -4.58 0.81 6.73
CA GLY A 670 -5.27 0.11 7.82
C GLY A 670 -6.23 1.00 8.63
N ASP A 671 -5.96 2.30 8.71
CA ASP A 671 -6.86 3.29 9.33
C ASP A 671 -8.09 3.63 8.48
N ARG A 672 -8.11 3.19 7.21
CA ARG A 672 -9.12 3.52 6.20
C ARG A 672 -9.27 5.03 6.00
N CYS A 673 -8.16 5.78 6.00
CA CYS A 673 -8.16 7.19 5.66
C CYS A 673 -7.55 7.45 4.28
N ASN A 674 -6.56 6.64 3.89
CA ASN A 674 -5.74 6.92 2.71
C ASN A 674 -5.78 5.78 1.70
N PHE A 675 -5.95 6.13 0.43
CA PHE A 675 -5.65 5.23 -0.67
C PHE A 675 -4.17 5.22 -0.98
N LEU A 676 -3.64 4.02 -1.12
CA LEU A 676 -2.26 3.74 -1.41
C LEU A 676 -2.19 2.92 -2.70
N GLY A 677 -1.03 2.93 -3.34
CA GLY A 677 -0.75 2.04 -4.46
C GLY A 677 0.72 1.70 -4.47
N THR A 678 1.05 0.46 -4.81
CA THR A 678 2.44 0.00 -4.86
C THR A 678 2.75 -0.50 -6.27
N ALA A 679 3.99 -0.32 -6.70
CA ALA A 679 4.46 -0.97 -7.91
C ALA A 679 5.92 -1.40 -7.75
N PHE A 680 6.17 -2.67 -8.06
CA PHE A 680 7.48 -3.31 -8.03
C PHE A 680 7.85 -3.73 -9.45
N LEU A 681 8.80 -3.00 -10.04
CA LEU A 681 9.20 -3.17 -11.43
C LEU A 681 10.67 -3.54 -11.54
N ARG A 682 11.03 -4.07 -12.70
CA ARG A 682 12.39 -4.43 -13.05
C ARG A 682 12.76 -3.72 -14.35
N ARG A 683 13.88 -3.01 -14.35
CA ARG A 683 14.48 -2.43 -15.55
C ARG A 683 15.12 -3.52 -16.40
N LYS A 684 15.41 -3.19 -17.67
CA LYS A 684 16.14 -4.08 -18.59
C LYS A 684 17.50 -4.53 -18.05
N ASP A 685 18.17 -3.69 -17.26
CA ASP A 685 19.45 -4.01 -16.61
C ASP A 685 19.31 -4.89 -15.35
N GLY A 686 18.10 -5.29 -14.98
CA GLY A 686 17.79 -6.12 -13.83
C GLY A 686 17.60 -5.36 -12.51
N THR A 687 17.76 -4.03 -12.51
CA THR A 687 17.57 -3.21 -11.31
C THR A 687 16.09 -3.01 -10.98
N ALA A 688 15.77 -2.95 -9.69
CA ALA A 688 14.46 -2.67 -9.16
C ALA A 688 14.10 -1.21 -9.37
N ILE A 689 12.89 -0.95 -9.84
CA ILE A 689 12.19 0.31 -9.57
C ILE A 689 11.09 -0.02 -8.59
N TRP A 690 11.10 0.70 -7.47
CA TRP A 690 10.03 0.60 -6.51
C TRP A 690 9.26 1.91 -6.41
N HIS A 691 7.98 1.88 -6.71
CA HIS A 691 7.06 2.98 -6.46
C HIS A 691 6.35 2.74 -5.12
N ARG A 692 6.59 3.65 -4.16
CA ARG A 692 6.05 3.61 -2.78
C ARG A 692 4.52 3.80 -2.72
N PRO A 693 3.91 3.43 -1.56
CA PRO A 693 2.48 3.62 -1.28
C PRO A 693 2.09 5.10 -1.34
N GLY A 694 1.48 5.51 -2.44
CA GLY A 694 1.00 6.89 -2.58
C GLY A 694 0.13 7.05 -3.80
N PHE A 695 -1.16 6.73 -3.69
CA PHE A 695 -2.07 6.73 -4.83
C PHE A 695 -2.26 8.14 -5.41
N ARG A 696 -2.45 9.13 -4.52
CA ARG A 696 -2.60 10.56 -4.86
C ARG A 696 -1.48 11.11 -5.73
N ASP A 697 -0.24 10.70 -5.45
CA ASP A 697 0.94 11.22 -6.15
C ASP A 697 1.34 10.32 -7.34
N ASN A 698 1.16 8.99 -7.26
CA ASN A 698 1.66 8.03 -8.28
C ASN A 698 0.63 7.56 -9.32
N ALA A 699 -0.59 7.17 -8.91
CA ALA A 699 -1.54 6.43 -9.76
C ALA A 699 -2.86 7.16 -9.99
N GLY A 700 -3.03 8.32 -9.35
CA GLY A 700 -4.11 9.24 -9.64
C GLY A 700 -5.19 9.36 -8.60
N LEU A 701 -6.36 9.80 -9.04
CA LEU A 701 -7.38 10.39 -8.20
C LEU A 701 -8.13 9.32 -7.39
N SER A 702 -7.57 8.90 -6.26
CA SER A 702 -8.37 8.39 -5.17
C SER A 702 -8.42 9.49 -4.13
N PRO A 703 -9.48 10.31 -4.10
CA PRO A 703 -9.63 11.32 -3.07
C PRO A 703 -9.58 10.59 -1.73
N ASN A 704 -8.61 10.98 -0.89
CA ASN A 704 -8.53 10.60 0.51
C ASN A 704 -9.89 10.89 1.14
N LYS A 705 -10.76 9.88 1.30
CA LYS A 705 -12.15 9.94 1.78
C LYS A 705 -12.58 11.36 2.16
N GLY A 706 -13.02 12.12 1.16
CA GLY A 706 -13.43 13.51 1.34
C GLY A 706 -12.73 14.57 0.51
N ALA A 707 -13.52 15.59 0.16
CA ALA A 707 -13.28 16.76 -0.70
C ALA A 707 -12.57 16.53 -2.04
N MET A 708 -13.36 16.66 -3.12
CA MET A 708 -12.94 17.14 -4.43
C MET A 708 -13.13 18.65 -4.47
N GLY A 709 -12.05 19.37 -4.79
CA GLY A 709 -12.01 20.82 -4.76
C GLY A 709 -10.57 21.29 -4.57
N GLU A 710 -10.37 22.59 -4.37
CA GLU A 710 -9.06 23.23 -4.13
C GLU A 710 -8.17 22.32 -3.26
N GLY A 711 -7.23 21.61 -3.88
CA GLY A 711 -6.47 20.55 -3.21
C GLY A 711 -6.74 19.11 -3.70
N THR A 712 -7.24 18.86 -4.90
CA THR A 712 -7.01 17.58 -5.60
C THR A 712 -5.88 17.76 -6.59
N TRP A 713 -4.92 16.84 -6.64
CA TRP A 713 -3.74 16.95 -7.49
C TRP A 713 -3.17 15.58 -7.85
N PHE A 714 -2.33 15.56 -8.88
CA PHE A 714 -1.48 14.44 -9.27
C PHE A 714 -0.08 14.96 -9.60
N MET A 715 0.92 14.07 -9.52
CA MET A 715 2.33 14.40 -9.76
C MET A 715 2.88 13.44 -10.83
N PRO A 716 2.87 13.83 -12.12
CA PRO A 716 3.28 12.94 -13.22
C PRO A 716 4.65 12.29 -13.00
N ALA A 717 5.61 13.05 -12.44
CA ALA A 717 6.98 12.60 -12.22
C ALA A 717 7.22 11.91 -10.86
N ALA A 718 6.21 11.83 -9.98
CA ALA A 718 6.38 11.24 -8.65
C ALA A 718 6.75 9.75 -8.76
N GLY A 719 7.68 9.32 -7.91
CA GLY A 719 8.15 7.93 -7.86
C GLY A 719 9.04 7.50 -9.04
N LEU A 720 9.28 8.35 -10.05
CA LEU A 720 10.27 8.09 -11.12
C LEU A 720 11.71 8.37 -10.66
N SER A 721 11.85 8.96 -9.48
CA SER A 721 13.11 9.22 -8.79
C SER A 721 13.56 7.98 -8.03
N PRO A 722 14.87 7.67 -7.97
CA PRO A 722 15.36 6.50 -7.24
C PRO A 722 15.11 6.56 -5.74
N PHE A 723 14.69 7.70 -5.15
CA PHE A 723 14.60 7.95 -3.71
C PHE A 723 13.18 7.75 -3.14
N PRO A 724 12.88 6.66 -2.42
CA PRO A 724 11.53 6.36 -1.97
C PRO A 724 11.45 6.64 -0.45
N THR A 725 10.61 7.58 0.01
CA THR A 725 10.20 7.64 1.43
C THR A 725 8.68 7.73 1.58
N LEU A 726 8.15 7.21 2.68
CA LEU A 726 6.71 7.20 2.99
C LEU A 726 6.26 8.63 3.34
N PRO A 727 5.20 9.17 2.72
CA PRO A 727 4.54 10.38 3.20
C PRO A 727 3.64 10.01 4.37
N ILE A 728 4.19 9.95 5.58
CA ILE A 728 3.36 10.04 6.78
C ILE A 728 3.27 11.54 7.12
N ASP A 729 2.05 12.06 7.26
CA ASP A 729 1.76 13.44 7.69
C ASP A 729 2.15 14.59 6.72
N GLY A 730 2.02 14.39 5.40
CA GLY A 730 2.08 15.49 4.43
C GLY A 730 3.49 15.99 4.06
N GLN A 731 4.54 15.25 4.43
CA GLN A 731 5.92 15.52 3.99
C GLN A 731 6.17 14.99 2.56
N PRO A 732 7.06 15.62 1.76
CA PRO A 732 7.36 15.19 0.39
C PRO A 732 7.96 13.77 0.34
N GLN A 733 7.49 12.94 -0.60
CA GLN A 733 7.94 11.54 -0.78
C GLN A 733 9.38 11.43 -1.34
N SER A 734 9.84 12.50 -1.99
CA SER A 734 11.10 12.61 -2.76
C SER A 734 11.45 14.10 -2.97
N LEU A 735 12.47 14.39 -3.80
CA LEU A 735 12.74 15.74 -4.31
C LEU A 735 11.45 16.42 -4.83
N PRO A 736 11.30 17.75 -4.68
CA PRO A 736 10.11 18.45 -5.17
C PRO A 736 9.83 18.12 -6.65
N THR A 737 8.65 17.56 -6.94
CA THR A 737 8.17 17.23 -8.30
C THR A 737 7.04 18.20 -8.70
N PRO A 738 6.81 18.43 -10.02
CA PRO A 738 5.74 19.31 -10.45
C PRO A 738 4.36 18.73 -10.04
N ARG A 739 3.56 19.56 -9.38
CA ARG A 739 2.22 19.21 -8.90
C ARG A 739 1.17 19.82 -9.84
N VAL A 740 0.31 18.97 -10.41
CA VAL A 740 -0.83 19.39 -11.22
C VAL A 740 -2.09 19.36 -10.37
N GLU A 741 -2.66 20.52 -10.07
CA GLU A 741 -3.86 20.64 -9.24
C GLU A 741 -5.10 20.77 -10.12
N THR A 742 -6.16 20.06 -9.76
CA THR A 742 -7.44 20.10 -10.45
C THR A 742 -8.39 21.09 -9.79
N LEU A 743 -9.08 21.90 -10.61
CA LEU A 743 -9.99 22.97 -10.23
C LEU A 743 -11.41 22.62 -10.70
N LEU A 744 -11.90 21.45 -10.28
CA LEU A 744 -13.11 20.84 -10.84
C LEU A 744 -14.41 21.41 -10.28
N ASN A 745 -14.37 22.53 -9.56
CA ASN A 745 -15.56 23.17 -9.01
C ASN A 745 -16.18 24.11 -10.04
N VAL A 746 -17.35 23.74 -10.59
CA VAL A 746 -18.07 24.54 -11.58
C VAL A 746 -18.61 25.82 -10.90
N PRO A 747 -18.57 26.99 -11.56
CA PRO A 747 -19.06 28.24 -10.98
C PRO A 747 -20.48 28.13 -10.40
N GLY A 748 -20.65 28.48 -9.13
CA GLY A 748 -21.95 28.49 -8.42
C GLY A 748 -22.35 27.18 -7.74
N GLU A 749 -21.50 26.15 -7.80
CA GLU A 749 -21.62 24.89 -7.06
C GLU A 749 -21.26 25.06 -5.57
N HIS A 750 -21.52 24.04 -4.74
CA HIS A 750 -21.09 23.98 -3.35
C HIS A 750 -19.56 24.13 -3.22
N ARG A 751 -19.12 24.68 -2.08
CA ARG A 751 -17.71 25.01 -1.83
C ARG A 751 -16.78 23.79 -1.94
N GLU A 752 -17.18 22.66 -1.37
CA GLU A 752 -16.38 21.42 -1.35
C GLU A 752 -17.26 20.25 -1.77
N ILE A 753 -16.95 19.67 -2.94
CA ILE A 753 -17.65 18.51 -3.48
C ILE A 753 -17.09 17.27 -2.78
N HIS A 754 -17.90 16.27 -2.48
CA HIS A 754 -17.42 14.99 -1.98
C HIS A 754 -17.25 14.02 -3.15
N SER A 755 -16.09 13.37 -3.26
CA SER A 755 -15.97 12.22 -4.15
C SER A 755 -16.03 10.94 -3.37
N ALA A 756 -17.05 10.15 -3.69
CA ALA A 756 -17.06 8.73 -3.40
C ALA A 756 -16.01 8.07 -4.32
N PRO A 757 -14.93 7.49 -3.75
CA PRO A 757 -13.90 6.83 -4.53
C PRO A 757 -14.44 5.54 -5.17
N SER A 758 -13.93 5.21 -6.34
CA SER A 758 -14.18 3.90 -6.98
C SER A 758 -12.92 3.41 -7.67
N THR A 759 -12.65 2.12 -7.54
CA THR A 759 -11.55 1.45 -8.23
C THR A 759 -12.05 0.98 -9.59
N TYR A 760 -11.81 1.81 -10.62
CA TYR A 760 -12.32 1.53 -11.96
C TYR A 760 -11.58 0.37 -12.64
N LEU A 761 -10.24 0.43 -12.73
CA LEU A 761 -9.41 -0.64 -13.32
C LEU A 761 -8.00 -0.62 -12.73
N PHE A 762 -7.51 -1.76 -12.26
CA PHE A 762 -6.12 -1.93 -11.78
C PHE A 762 -5.53 -3.22 -12.31
N SER A 763 -4.42 -3.09 -13.02
CA SER A 763 -3.73 -4.21 -13.67
C SER A 763 -2.22 -4.03 -13.54
N PRO A 764 -1.43 -5.09 -13.81
CA PRO A 764 0.03 -5.02 -13.76
C PRO A 764 0.66 -4.00 -14.70
N GLU A 765 -0.08 -3.44 -15.66
CA GLU A 765 0.45 -2.54 -16.71
C GLU A 765 -0.22 -1.15 -16.67
N TYR A 766 -1.47 -1.11 -16.22
CA TYR A 766 -2.36 0.04 -16.35
C TYR A 766 -3.25 0.22 -15.12
N ALA A 767 -3.42 1.46 -14.69
CA ALA A 767 -4.27 1.87 -13.59
C ALA A 767 -5.21 3.00 -13.99
N VAL A 768 -6.45 2.96 -13.50
CA VAL A 768 -7.44 4.01 -13.68
C VAL A 768 -8.15 4.23 -12.35
N GLY A 769 -7.83 5.34 -11.68
CA GLY A 769 -8.58 5.83 -10.51
C GLY A 769 -9.80 6.63 -10.94
N GLN A 770 -10.93 6.49 -10.23
CA GLN A 770 -12.15 7.25 -10.51
C GLN A 770 -12.71 7.92 -9.24
N GLY A 771 -13.11 9.18 -9.39
CA GLY A 771 -13.92 9.90 -8.40
C GLY A 771 -15.27 10.30 -8.99
N ASN A 772 -16.36 10.05 -8.23
CA ASN A 772 -17.72 10.34 -8.67
C ASN A 772 -18.23 11.66 -8.08
N PHE A 773 -18.86 12.49 -8.91
CA PHE A 773 -19.52 13.73 -8.51
C PHE A 773 -21.01 13.48 -8.35
N ALA A 774 -21.45 13.33 -7.11
CA ALA A 774 -22.86 13.20 -6.75
C ALA A 774 -23.22 13.98 -5.48
N TRP A 775 -22.25 14.21 -4.62
CA TRP A 775 -22.44 14.76 -3.29
C TRP A 775 -21.49 15.92 -3.01
N ALA A 776 -21.84 16.78 -2.07
CA ALA A 776 -21.02 17.86 -1.53
C ALA A 776 -21.19 17.91 -0.01
N TYR A 777 -20.25 18.54 0.69
CA TYR A 777 -20.41 18.79 2.12
C TYR A 777 -21.48 19.84 2.37
N ASP A 778 -22.36 19.58 3.35
CA ASP A 778 -23.47 20.46 3.68
C ASP A 778 -22.97 21.86 4.10
N PRO A 779 -23.30 22.92 3.33
CA PRO A 779 -22.95 24.30 3.68
C PRO A 779 -23.45 24.74 5.07
N ALA A 780 -24.53 24.13 5.58
CA ALA A 780 -25.09 24.46 6.89
C ALA A 780 -24.14 24.13 8.05
N GLU A 781 -23.14 23.27 7.83
CA GLU A 781 -22.21 22.87 8.88
C GLU A 781 -20.96 23.78 8.98
N TYR A 782 -20.75 24.68 8.03
CA TYR A 782 -19.62 25.60 8.08
C TYR A 782 -19.86 26.67 9.13
N GLY A 783 -19.07 26.64 10.21
CA GLY A 783 -19.25 27.59 11.32
C GLY A 783 -20.41 27.24 12.25
N ALA A 784 -20.97 26.03 12.15
CA ALA A 784 -22.00 25.58 13.07
C ALA A 784 -21.50 25.63 14.53
N ALA A 785 -22.31 26.20 15.42
CA ALA A 785 -21.94 26.31 16.84
C ALA A 785 -22.27 25.04 17.64
N ARG A 786 -23.15 24.18 17.12
CA ARG A 786 -23.69 23.01 17.81
C ARG A 786 -23.63 21.77 16.93
N THR A 787 -23.35 20.61 17.54
CA THR A 787 -23.47 19.30 16.88
C THR A 787 -24.93 18.96 16.58
N PRO A 788 -25.22 17.94 15.75
CA PRO A 788 -26.59 17.44 15.55
C PRO A 788 -27.31 17.04 16.85
N LEU A 789 -26.57 16.61 17.87
CA LEU A 789 -27.10 16.26 19.19
C LEU A 789 -27.11 17.44 20.20
N GLY A 790 -26.68 18.64 19.79
CA GLY A 790 -26.77 19.86 20.59
C GLY A 790 -25.55 20.19 21.47
N HIS A 791 -24.44 19.48 21.32
CA HIS A 791 -23.19 19.80 22.03
C HIS A 791 -22.48 21.01 21.41
N ASP A 792 -21.79 21.83 22.21
CA ASP A 792 -21.00 22.95 21.70
C ASP A 792 -19.78 22.45 20.91
N TYR A 793 -19.60 22.94 19.68
CA TYR A 793 -18.34 22.76 18.95
C TYR A 793 -17.25 23.69 19.50
N GLN A 794 -16.01 23.21 19.46
CA GLN A 794 -14.83 24.00 19.78
C GLN A 794 -14.37 24.77 18.52
N GLU A 795 -14.09 26.07 18.66
CA GLU A 795 -13.60 26.93 17.58
C GLU A 795 -14.39 26.79 16.24
N PRO A 796 -15.73 27.01 16.24
CA PRO A 796 -16.58 26.71 15.07
C PRO A 796 -16.17 27.47 13.80
N VAL A 797 -15.69 28.71 13.95
CA VAL A 797 -15.15 29.50 12.83
C VAL A 797 -13.95 28.80 12.20
N ARG A 798 -13.00 28.32 13.02
CA ARG A 798 -11.82 27.59 12.54
C ARG A 798 -12.24 26.28 11.88
N GLN A 799 -13.19 25.56 12.46
CA GLN A 799 -13.75 24.33 11.89
C GLN A 799 -14.38 24.55 10.49
N GLY A 800 -15.06 25.67 10.27
CA GLY A 800 -15.58 26.06 8.95
C GLY A 800 -14.51 26.55 7.97
N GLN A 801 -13.34 26.94 8.46
CA GLN A 801 -12.24 27.45 7.63
C GLN A 801 -11.21 26.37 7.27
N ILE A 802 -11.07 25.31 8.07
CA ILE A 802 -10.21 24.18 7.69
C ILE A 802 -10.77 23.48 6.45
N GLY A 803 -9.90 23.28 5.45
CA GLY A 803 -10.23 22.44 4.30
C GLY A 803 -10.54 21.01 4.75
N LYS A 804 -11.41 20.32 4.00
CA LYS A 804 -11.74 18.93 4.29
C LYS A 804 -10.73 17.99 3.65
N ASN A 805 -10.31 16.98 4.41
CA ASN A 805 -9.48 15.86 3.98
C ASN A 805 -9.88 14.61 4.78
N ALA A 806 -9.23 13.48 4.52
CA ALA A 806 -9.51 12.23 5.24
C ALA A 806 -9.41 12.28 6.77
N TRP A 807 -8.83 13.31 7.39
CA TRP A 807 -8.81 13.48 8.85
C TRP A 807 -9.84 14.49 9.34
N THR A 808 -10.12 15.53 8.55
CA THR A 808 -11.02 16.62 8.95
C THR A 808 -12.43 16.48 8.42
N SER A 809 -12.71 15.62 7.43
CA SER A 809 -14.06 15.39 6.88
C SER A 809 -14.91 14.52 7.80
N TRP A 810 -15.97 15.08 8.38
CA TRP A 810 -17.00 14.34 9.09
C TRP A 810 -18.26 15.21 9.15
N TYR A 811 -18.81 15.43 7.96
CA TYR A 811 -19.91 16.35 7.71
C TYR A 811 -21.00 15.59 6.97
N ARG A 812 -22.24 16.04 7.13
CA ARG A 812 -23.34 15.57 6.32
C ARG A 812 -23.06 15.86 4.84
N LEU A 813 -23.52 14.96 3.99
CA LEU A 813 -23.51 15.15 2.55
C LEU A 813 -24.88 15.59 2.04
N VAL A 814 -24.85 16.51 1.08
CA VAL A 814 -26.00 16.95 0.28
C VAL A 814 -25.72 16.69 -1.20
N PRO A 815 -26.74 16.47 -2.05
CA PRO A 815 -26.51 16.35 -3.49
C PRO A 815 -25.79 17.58 -4.04
N THR A 816 -24.93 17.40 -5.04
CA THR A 816 -24.38 18.52 -5.81
C THR A 816 -25.49 19.41 -6.38
N LYS A 817 -25.24 20.71 -6.49
CA LYS A 817 -26.23 21.70 -6.94
C LYS A 817 -26.33 21.76 -8.46
N LEU A 818 -25.21 21.73 -9.17
CA LEU A 818 -25.13 22.07 -10.60
C LEU A 818 -24.70 20.91 -11.50
N MET A 819 -23.97 19.92 -10.98
CA MET A 819 -23.38 18.87 -11.83
C MET A 819 -23.44 17.46 -11.24
N THR A 820 -23.41 16.46 -12.10
CA THR A 820 -23.11 15.06 -11.74
C THR A 820 -22.12 14.48 -12.74
N GLY A 821 -21.38 13.44 -12.39
CA GLY A 821 -20.49 12.78 -13.33
C GLY A 821 -19.32 12.11 -12.65
N TRP A 822 -18.19 12.04 -13.36
CA TRP A 822 -16.98 11.41 -12.84
C TRP A 822 -15.72 12.07 -13.41
N VAL A 823 -14.63 11.88 -12.68
CA VAL A 823 -13.26 12.13 -13.16
C VAL A 823 -12.48 10.83 -13.09
N ARG A 824 -11.70 10.53 -14.14
CA ARG A 824 -10.78 9.40 -14.21
C ARG A 824 -9.36 9.89 -14.40
N LEU A 825 -8.41 9.31 -13.69
CA LEU A 825 -7.00 9.47 -14.01
C LEU A 825 -6.44 8.11 -14.45
N HIS A 826 -5.98 8.07 -15.68
CA HIS A 826 -5.26 6.95 -16.26
C HIS A 826 -3.77 7.11 -15.96
N ALA A 827 -3.11 6.02 -15.60
CA ALA A 827 -1.68 5.97 -15.39
C ALA A 827 -1.14 4.62 -15.87
N THR A 828 -0.07 4.67 -16.66
CA THR A 828 0.74 3.48 -16.94
C THR A 828 1.81 3.32 -15.88
N GLN A 829 2.44 2.16 -15.87
CA GLN A 829 3.70 1.99 -15.16
C GLN A 829 4.84 2.82 -15.78
N ALA A 830 5.86 3.11 -14.97
CA ALA A 830 7.10 3.68 -15.46
C ALA A 830 7.90 2.61 -16.20
N THR A 831 8.26 2.83 -17.46
CA THR A 831 8.96 1.80 -18.25
C THR A 831 10.17 2.37 -19.00
N LEU A 832 11.17 1.52 -19.20
CA LEU A 832 12.44 1.71 -19.94
C LEU A 832 13.32 2.88 -19.48
N GLY A 833 12.87 4.13 -19.60
CA GLY A 833 13.62 5.36 -19.27
C GLY A 833 13.14 6.11 -18.02
N ASP A 834 12.38 5.45 -17.13
CA ASP A 834 11.69 6.11 -16.01
C ASP A 834 10.71 7.21 -16.52
N VAL A 835 9.94 6.90 -17.58
CA VAL A 835 8.87 7.74 -18.15
C VAL A 835 7.51 7.14 -17.80
N ARG A 836 6.56 7.98 -17.41
CA ARG A 836 5.17 7.60 -17.14
C ARG A 836 4.22 8.32 -18.08
N TYR A 837 3.30 7.58 -18.70
CA TYR A 837 2.17 8.15 -19.42
C TYR A 837 0.92 8.17 -18.52
N GLY A 838 0.10 9.20 -18.68
CA GLY A 838 -1.22 9.20 -18.11
C GLY A 838 -2.16 10.18 -18.79
N ARG A 839 -3.41 10.18 -18.33
CA ARG A 839 -4.48 11.00 -18.91
C ARG A 839 -5.52 11.32 -17.87
N LEU A 840 -5.86 12.61 -17.73
CA LEU A 840 -7.05 13.04 -17.02
C LEU A 840 -8.24 12.98 -17.98
N GLN A 841 -9.34 12.39 -17.52
CA GLN A 841 -10.62 12.42 -18.20
C GLN A 841 -11.69 12.91 -17.23
N LEU A 842 -12.58 13.76 -17.72
CA LEU A 842 -13.69 14.31 -16.96
C LEU A 842 -14.94 14.20 -17.81
N HIS A 843 -16.01 13.68 -17.21
CA HIS A 843 -17.32 13.60 -17.80
C HIS A 843 -18.33 14.20 -16.82
N LEU A 844 -18.99 15.28 -17.21
CA LEU A 844 -19.97 15.97 -16.38
C LEU A 844 -21.29 16.17 -17.13
N ALA A 845 -22.40 15.86 -16.47
CA ALA A 845 -23.73 16.26 -16.88
C ALA A 845 -24.20 17.45 -16.01
N MET A 846 -24.61 18.53 -16.66
CA MET A 846 -25.11 19.74 -15.97
C MET A 846 -26.60 19.61 -15.65
N LYS A 847 -26.99 19.94 -14.41
CA LYS A 847 -28.38 19.97 -13.95
C LYS A 847 -29.12 21.25 -14.35
N ALA A 848 -28.37 22.31 -14.69
CA ALA A 848 -28.86 23.60 -15.15
C ALA A 848 -27.84 24.26 -16.08
N ASP A 849 -28.27 25.28 -16.84
CA ASP A 849 -27.35 26.11 -17.61
C ASP A 849 -26.42 26.88 -16.65
N VAL A 850 -25.11 26.78 -16.86
CA VAL A 850 -24.10 27.47 -16.06
C VAL A 850 -23.37 28.50 -16.91
N PRO A 851 -23.58 29.81 -16.70
CA PRO A 851 -22.84 30.85 -17.40
C PRO A 851 -21.36 30.82 -16.95
N LEU A 852 -20.45 30.97 -17.90
CA LEU A 852 -19.02 31.06 -17.64
C LEU A 852 -18.56 32.52 -17.76
N ASP A 853 -17.47 32.87 -17.07
CA ASP A 853 -16.89 34.21 -17.20
C ASP A 853 -16.46 34.45 -18.65
N ALA A 854 -16.80 35.61 -19.20
CA ALA A 854 -16.56 35.91 -20.60
C ALA A 854 -15.06 36.06 -20.93
N ALA A 855 -14.27 36.56 -19.98
CA ALA A 855 -12.83 36.78 -20.10
C ALA A 855 -12.06 35.52 -19.74
N THR A 856 -12.38 34.87 -18.61
CA THR A 856 -11.57 33.77 -18.06
C THR A 856 -12.15 32.37 -18.30
N GLY A 857 -13.43 32.23 -18.63
CA GLY A 857 -14.05 30.91 -18.80
C GLY A 857 -14.11 30.12 -17.49
N TRP A 858 -13.75 28.83 -17.54
CA TRP A 858 -13.66 27.95 -16.37
C TRP A 858 -12.25 27.37 -16.24
N ASP A 859 -11.53 27.73 -15.19
CA ASP A 859 -10.23 27.12 -14.87
C ASP A 859 -10.41 25.67 -14.42
N ILE A 860 -9.72 24.75 -15.08
CA ILE A 860 -9.81 23.30 -14.83
C ILE A 860 -8.57 22.75 -14.15
N LEU A 861 -7.38 23.25 -14.51
CA LEU A 861 -6.11 22.82 -13.91
C LEU A 861 -5.24 24.02 -13.57
N THR A 862 -4.37 23.84 -12.57
CA THR A 862 -3.26 24.75 -12.31
C THR A 862 -1.98 24.01 -12.00
N VAL A 863 -0.85 24.57 -12.44
CA VAL A 863 0.49 24.10 -12.09
C VAL A 863 1.31 25.30 -11.61
N PRO A 864 1.70 25.36 -10.32
CA PRO A 864 2.59 26.41 -9.84
C PRO A 864 4.00 26.25 -10.43
N GLY A 865 4.64 27.37 -10.74
CA GLY A 865 6.04 27.41 -11.17
C GLY A 865 6.26 27.81 -12.62
N PRO A 866 7.53 27.86 -13.06
CA PRO A 866 7.88 28.20 -14.43
C PRO A 866 7.41 27.11 -15.40
N VAL A 867 7.03 27.54 -16.60
CA VAL A 867 6.54 26.67 -17.68
C VAL A 867 7.22 27.03 -18.98
N GLN A 868 7.53 26.01 -19.79
CA GLN A 868 7.94 26.18 -21.18
C GLN A 868 6.86 25.63 -22.11
N PHE A 869 6.58 26.34 -23.19
CA PHE A 869 5.60 25.90 -24.18
C PHE A 869 6.27 25.50 -25.47
N TYR A 870 5.74 24.44 -26.08
CA TYR A 870 6.10 24.04 -27.44
C TYR A 870 4.83 23.87 -28.26
N VAL A 871 4.82 24.38 -29.48
CA VAL A 871 3.73 24.27 -30.46
C VAL A 871 4.31 23.61 -31.70
N GLU A 872 3.81 22.42 -32.03
CA GLU A 872 4.25 21.64 -33.19
C GLU A 872 5.78 21.39 -33.21
N GLY A 873 6.35 21.23 -32.01
CA GLY A 873 7.79 21.01 -31.77
C GLY A 873 8.64 22.28 -31.75
N GLN A 874 8.06 23.46 -31.96
CA GLN A 874 8.78 24.74 -31.87
C GLN A 874 8.49 25.40 -30.52
N GLN A 875 9.53 25.88 -29.83
CA GLN A 875 9.35 26.61 -28.59
C GLN A 875 8.54 27.89 -28.84
N ALA A 876 7.45 28.08 -28.10
CA ALA A 876 6.61 29.27 -28.26
C ALA A 876 7.35 30.51 -27.72
N PRO A 877 7.22 31.68 -28.35
CA PRO A 877 7.85 32.91 -27.90
C PRO A 877 7.22 33.41 -26.57
N GLY A 878 8.06 33.66 -25.57
CA GLY A 878 7.68 34.28 -24.30
C GLY A 878 8.85 34.28 -23.30
N LYS A 879 9.07 35.37 -22.57
CA LYS A 879 10.09 35.43 -21.51
C LYS A 879 9.46 34.99 -20.18
N ALA A 880 10.29 34.45 -19.28
CA ALA A 880 9.86 34.17 -17.91
C ALA A 880 9.30 35.46 -17.26
N GLY A 881 8.03 35.41 -16.84
CA GLY A 881 7.31 36.55 -16.26
C GLY A 881 6.31 37.24 -17.19
N ASP A 882 6.29 36.92 -18.49
CA ASP A 882 5.27 37.42 -19.41
C ASP A 882 3.91 36.73 -19.15
N SER A 883 2.80 37.48 -19.33
CA SER A 883 1.48 36.87 -19.41
C SER A 883 1.31 36.24 -20.79
N ILE A 884 1.21 34.92 -20.81
CA ILE A 884 1.07 34.13 -22.03
C ILE A 884 -0.34 33.57 -22.06
N GLU A 885 -1.06 33.76 -23.16
CA GLU A 885 -2.35 33.13 -23.44
C GLU A 885 -2.30 32.50 -24.84
N LEU A 886 -2.49 31.18 -24.93
CA LEU A 886 -2.53 30.48 -26.22
C LEU A 886 -3.53 29.31 -26.24
N PRO A 887 -4.06 28.95 -27.43
CA PRO A 887 -4.85 27.73 -27.59
C PRO A 887 -4.06 26.47 -27.19
N PHE A 888 -4.64 25.64 -26.33
CA PHE A 888 -4.04 24.40 -25.83
C PHE A 888 -4.62 23.18 -26.57
N ARG A 889 -4.29 23.10 -27.87
CA ARG A 889 -4.76 22.06 -28.81
C ARG A 889 -3.72 20.93 -28.98
N ARG A 890 -4.09 19.87 -29.69
CA ARG A 890 -3.14 18.80 -30.09
C ARG A 890 -1.91 19.40 -30.79
N GLY A 891 -0.72 18.98 -30.37
CA GLY A 891 0.56 19.53 -30.79
C GLY A 891 1.08 20.70 -29.94
N THR A 892 0.26 21.23 -29.02
CA THR A 892 0.70 22.17 -27.98
C THR A 892 1.00 21.41 -26.69
N VAL A 893 2.19 21.61 -26.13
CA VAL A 893 2.60 21.00 -24.85
C VAL A 893 3.18 22.05 -23.89
N ALA A 894 2.97 21.82 -22.59
CA ALA A 894 3.51 22.63 -21.50
C ALA A 894 4.45 21.76 -20.64
N VAL A 895 5.69 22.20 -20.46
CA VAL A 895 6.76 21.47 -19.76
C VAL A 895 7.12 22.18 -18.45
N PHE A 896 7.12 21.42 -17.36
CA PHE A 896 7.42 21.88 -16.01
C PHE A 896 8.57 21.06 -15.44
N ALA A 897 9.71 21.69 -15.19
CA ALA A 897 10.90 21.02 -14.69
C ALA A 897 11.21 21.44 -13.25
N THR A 898 11.49 20.47 -12.38
CA THR A 898 11.98 20.65 -11.01
C THR A 898 13.13 19.68 -10.73
N PRO A 899 13.88 19.84 -9.63
CA PRO A 899 14.94 18.88 -9.27
C PRO A 899 14.44 17.44 -9.11
N GLY A 900 13.16 17.24 -8.77
CA GLY A 900 12.55 15.91 -8.62
C GLY A 900 12.09 15.25 -9.92
N GLY A 901 12.08 15.97 -11.05
CA GLY A 901 11.69 15.44 -12.36
C GLY A 901 10.95 16.46 -13.22
N THR A 902 10.50 16.01 -14.38
CA THR A 902 9.79 16.85 -15.36
C THR A 902 8.37 16.33 -15.56
N ALA A 903 7.39 17.23 -15.57
CA ALA A 903 6.01 16.93 -15.95
C ALA A 903 5.68 17.64 -17.26
N VAL A 904 4.92 16.98 -18.12
CA VAL A 904 4.42 17.53 -19.39
C VAL A 904 2.92 17.40 -19.42
N LEU A 905 2.22 18.49 -19.76
CA LEU A 905 0.80 18.49 -20.10
C LEU A 905 0.65 18.68 -21.61
N CYS A 906 -0.28 17.93 -22.23
CA CYS A 906 -0.53 17.99 -23.67
C CYS A 906 -1.97 18.44 -23.94
N GLY A 907 -2.17 19.26 -24.98
CA GLY A 907 -3.51 19.65 -25.42
C GLY A 907 -4.22 18.53 -26.16
N ASP A 908 -5.50 18.28 -25.88
CA ASP A 908 -6.26 17.17 -26.50
C ASP A 908 -7.74 17.50 -26.76
N GLY A 909 -8.08 18.78 -26.91
CA GLY A 909 -9.46 19.19 -27.16
C GLY A 909 -9.60 20.60 -27.73
N GLU A 910 -10.83 20.91 -28.15
CA GLU A 910 -11.22 22.25 -28.58
C GLU A 910 -11.67 23.11 -27.38
N GLY A 911 -11.51 24.43 -27.48
CA GLY A 911 -11.93 25.36 -26.42
C GLY A 911 -11.03 25.40 -25.19
N LEU A 912 -9.88 24.72 -25.20
CA LEU A 912 -8.87 24.81 -24.14
C LEU A 912 -7.88 25.94 -24.39
N THR A 913 -7.61 26.70 -23.35
CA THR A 913 -6.67 27.83 -23.38
C THR A 913 -5.69 27.71 -22.22
N ALA A 914 -4.40 27.76 -22.55
CA ALA A 914 -3.32 27.83 -21.57
C ALA A 914 -3.07 29.30 -21.22
N ARG A 915 -3.00 29.61 -19.93
CA ARG A 915 -2.65 30.93 -19.42
C ARG A 915 -1.52 30.87 -18.42
N VAL A 916 -0.66 31.88 -18.41
CA VAL A 916 0.37 32.06 -17.38
C VAL A 916 0.14 33.39 -16.68
N GLU A 917 -0.08 33.33 -15.36
CA GLU A 917 -0.23 34.50 -14.50
C GLU A 917 0.61 34.31 -13.23
N LYS A 918 1.42 35.31 -12.85
CA LYS A 918 2.17 35.33 -11.57
C LYS A 918 2.98 34.03 -11.30
N ASN A 919 3.62 33.47 -12.32
CA ASN A 919 4.34 32.18 -12.26
C ASN A 919 3.45 30.97 -11.92
N ALA A 920 2.21 30.95 -12.38
CA ALA A 920 1.36 29.77 -12.37
C ALA A 920 0.74 29.54 -13.76
N PHE A 921 0.81 28.31 -14.24
CA PHE A 921 0.06 27.86 -15.41
C PHE A 921 -1.39 27.56 -15.01
N ARG A 922 -2.34 28.00 -15.84
CA ARG A 922 -3.77 27.67 -15.76
C ARG A 922 -4.21 27.06 -17.08
N LEU A 923 -4.96 25.97 -17.02
CA LEU A 923 -5.70 25.45 -18.16
C LEU A 923 -7.18 25.80 -17.99
N ALA A 924 -7.70 26.64 -18.87
CA ALA A 924 -9.09 27.09 -18.85
C ALA A 924 -9.89 26.50 -20.02
N TYR A 925 -11.14 26.12 -19.76
CA TYR A 925 -12.12 25.84 -20.81
C TYR A 925 -12.97 27.07 -21.10
N THR A 926 -12.97 27.47 -22.36
CA THR A 926 -13.63 28.66 -22.86
C THR A 926 -14.44 28.30 -24.11
N PRO A 927 -15.66 27.75 -23.96
CA PRO A 927 -16.49 27.38 -25.10
C PRO A 927 -16.98 28.63 -25.84
N ALA A 928 -17.25 28.51 -27.13
CA ALA A 928 -17.79 29.59 -27.95
C ALA A 928 -19.10 30.16 -27.37
N ALA A 929 -19.97 29.27 -26.83
CA ALA A 929 -21.24 29.66 -26.23
C ALA A 929 -21.13 30.29 -24.84
N LYS A 930 -19.93 30.30 -24.21
CA LYS A 930 -19.66 30.86 -22.87
C LYS A 930 -20.64 30.38 -21.79
N THR A 931 -21.16 29.17 -21.94
CA THR A 931 -22.14 28.56 -21.03
C THR A 931 -22.00 27.05 -21.13
N LEU A 932 -22.01 26.35 -19.99
CA LEU A 932 -22.19 24.89 -19.94
C LEU A 932 -23.70 24.62 -19.98
N LYS A 933 -24.17 23.89 -20.98
CA LYS A 933 -25.61 23.67 -21.20
C LYS A 933 -26.14 22.52 -20.38
N LYS A 934 -27.36 22.71 -19.84
CA LYS A 934 -28.11 21.64 -19.18
C LYS A 934 -28.26 20.44 -20.11
N ASP A 935 -28.12 19.24 -19.55
CA ASP A 935 -28.31 17.95 -20.24
C ASP A 935 -27.35 17.70 -21.43
N VAL A 936 -26.38 18.60 -21.67
CA VAL A 936 -25.30 18.41 -22.63
C VAL A 936 -24.06 17.97 -21.85
N PRO A 937 -23.51 16.76 -22.08
CA PRO A 937 -22.33 16.31 -21.38
C PRO A 937 -21.13 17.19 -21.73
N PHE A 938 -20.34 17.50 -20.71
CA PHE A 938 -19.03 18.11 -20.85
C PHE A 938 -17.97 17.03 -20.66
N ASP A 939 -17.27 16.73 -21.76
CA ASP A 939 -16.16 15.80 -21.79
C ASP A 939 -14.84 16.56 -21.97
N LEU A 940 -13.85 16.21 -21.16
CA LEU A 940 -12.49 16.73 -21.27
C LEU A 940 -11.50 15.58 -21.22
N SER A 941 -10.46 15.67 -22.05
CA SER A 941 -9.25 14.88 -21.90
C SER A 941 -8.01 15.77 -21.85
N ALA A 942 -7.08 15.44 -20.94
CA ALA A 942 -5.78 16.09 -20.83
C ALA A 942 -4.69 15.03 -20.59
N PRO A 943 -3.96 14.61 -21.65
CA PRO A 943 -2.82 13.73 -21.54
C PRO A 943 -1.67 14.41 -20.78
N PHE A 944 -0.93 13.60 -20.03
CA PHE A 944 0.26 14.06 -19.34
C PHE A 944 1.36 13.01 -19.36
N LEU A 945 2.59 13.47 -19.17
CA LEU A 945 3.75 12.61 -19.03
C LEU A 945 4.59 13.05 -17.84
N GLY A 946 5.22 12.09 -17.19
CA GLY A 946 6.22 12.31 -16.15
C GLY A 946 7.55 11.72 -16.57
N PHE A 947 8.63 12.40 -16.23
CA PHE A 947 9.99 12.00 -16.52
C PHE A 947 10.82 12.09 -15.24
N SER A 948 11.70 11.11 -15.01
CA SER A 948 12.75 11.23 -14.01
C SER A 948 13.72 12.37 -14.35
N ASN A 949 14.56 12.76 -13.39
CA ASN A 949 15.62 13.75 -13.61
C ASN A 949 16.82 13.20 -14.42
N ARG A 950 16.73 12.00 -14.99
CA ARG A 950 17.78 11.39 -15.81
C ARG A 950 17.72 11.80 -17.28
N LEU A 951 16.55 12.24 -17.76
CA LEU A 951 16.43 12.82 -19.09
C LEU A 951 16.70 14.32 -19.04
N ASP A 952 17.49 14.80 -20.01
CA ASP A 952 17.63 16.23 -20.27
C ASP A 952 16.44 16.75 -21.10
N ALA A 953 16.47 18.05 -21.41
CA ALA A 953 15.39 18.70 -22.14
C ALA A 953 15.18 18.10 -23.55
N ASP A 954 16.27 17.74 -24.24
CA ASP A 954 16.22 17.15 -25.58
C ASP A 954 15.62 15.74 -25.52
N GLY A 955 16.03 14.91 -24.56
CA GLY A 955 15.44 13.58 -24.35
C GLY A 955 13.94 13.62 -24.02
N VAL A 956 13.47 14.66 -23.30
CA VAL A 956 12.03 14.89 -23.09
C VAL A 956 11.34 15.19 -24.41
N LEU A 957 11.86 16.11 -25.21
CA LEU A 957 11.24 16.49 -26.49
C LEU A 957 11.25 15.36 -27.51
N ASP A 958 12.34 14.60 -27.61
CA ASP A 958 12.44 13.41 -28.46
C ASP A 958 11.38 12.37 -28.09
N THR A 959 11.22 12.10 -26.79
CA THR A 959 10.15 11.20 -26.32
C THR A 959 8.77 11.73 -26.73
N LEU A 960 8.49 13.02 -26.59
CA LEU A 960 7.21 13.60 -27.02
C LEU A 960 7.00 13.49 -28.54
N ALA A 961 8.07 13.57 -29.34
CA ALA A 961 8.00 13.37 -30.79
C ALA A 961 7.68 11.91 -31.14
N ASP A 962 8.34 10.95 -30.49
CA ASP A 962 8.16 9.52 -30.73
C ASP A 962 6.71 9.06 -30.57
N PHE A 963 5.98 9.68 -29.63
CA PHE A 963 4.58 9.40 -29.31
C PHE A 963 3.58 10.36 -29.97
N GLY A 964 4.00 11.15 -30.96
CA GLY A 964 3.13 12.03 -31.74
C GLY A 964 2.51 13.18 -30.96
N LEU A 965 3.08 13.54 -29.81
CA LEU A 965 2.56 14.60 -28.94
C LEU A 965 2.96 15.99 -29.43
N LEU A 966 4.14 16.10 -30.06
CA LEU A 966 4.59 17.33 -30.73
C LEU A 966 3.95 17.47 -32.12
N LYS A 967 3.89 16.39 -32.91
CA LYS A 967 3.28 16.39 -34.25
C LYS A 967 2.20 15.32 -34.33
N PRO A 968 0.92 15.68 -34.07
CA PRO A 968 -0.18 14.72 -34.06
C PRO A 968 -0.24 13.88 -35.34
N GLY A 969 -0.36 12.56 -35.17
CA GLY A 969 -0.40 11.59 -36.28
C GLY A 969 0.97 11.14 -36.80
N GLN A 970 2.08 11.66 -36.28
CA GLN A 970 3.44 11.20 -36.62
C GLN A 970 4.06 10.54 -35.39
N THR A 971 4.31 9.24 -35.44
CA THR A 971 4.98 8.50 -34.36
C THR A 971 6.21 7.76 -34.90
N ALA A 972 7.19 7.49 -34.04
CA ALA A 972 8.41 6.79 -34.45
C ALA A 972 8.18 5.31 -34.78
N TYR A 973 7.18 4.68 -34.16
CA TYR A 973 6.95 3.24 -34.24
C TYR A 973 6.07 2.77 -35.42
N GLU A 974 5.51 3.68 -36.23
CA GLU A 974 4.81 3.44 -37.51
C GLU A 974 4.20 2.01 -37.70
N PRO A 975 3.06 1.70 -37.06
CA PRO A 975 2.53 0.34 -37.03
C PRO A 975 1.94 -0.12 -38.37
N VAL A 976 2.20 -1.38 -38.73
CA VAL A 976 1.58 -2.04 -39.88
C VAL A 976 0.43 -2.92 -39.40
N VAL A 977 -0.79 -2.40 -39.50
CA VAL A 977 -2.01 -3.10 -39.05
C VAL A 977 -2.46 -4.13 -40.09
N SER A 978 -2.59 -5.39 -39.67
CA SER A 978 -3.13 -6.48 -40.51
C SER A 978 -4.60 -6.79 -40.19
N ARG A 979 -5.07 -6.46 -38.98
CA ARG A 979 -6.47 -6.62 -38.56
C ARG A 979 -6.89 -5.56 -37.55
N GLY A 980 -8.13 -5.09 -37.69
CA GLY A 980 -8.64 -3.95 -36.92
C GLY A 980 -8.25 -2.64 -37.61
N MET A 981 -8.21 -1.55 -36.84
CA MET A 981 -7.73 -0.26 -37.35
C MET A 981 -7.14 0.60 -36.22
N THR A 982 -6.16 1.44 -36.58
CA THR A 982 -5.71 2.52 -35.69
C THR A 982 -6.76 3.62 -35.66
N VAL A 983 -7.16 4.02 -34.45
CA VAL A 983 -8.12 5.11 -34.21
C VAL A 983 -7.36 6.41 -33.92
N ASP A 984 -6.33 6.35 -33.08
CA ASP A 984 -5.52 7.51 -32.70
C ASP A 984 -4.14 7.06 -32.22
N THR A 985 -3.13 7.92 -32.37
CA THR A 985 -1.75 7.69 -31.93
C THR A 985 -1.22 8.80 -31.02
N TYR A 986 -2.10 9.69 -30.55
CA TYR A 986 -1.72 10.84 -29.71
C TYR A 986 -1.40 10.42 -28.27
N GLY A 987 -0.12 10.08 -28.01
CA GLY A 987 0.41 9.63 -26.72
C GLY A 987 0.06 8.18 -26.37
N THR A 988 -1.20 7.79 -26.57
CA THR A 988 -1.67 6.40 -26.51
C THR A 988 -2.00 5.94 -27.92
N TRP A 989 -1.67 4.68 -28.21
CA TRP A 989 -2.11 4.00 -29.41
C TRP A 989 -3.50 3.40 -29.17
N ASN A 990 -4.53 4.15 -29.57
CA ASN A 990 -5.92 3.70 -29.51
C ASN A 990 -6.26 2.97 -30.81
N VAL A 991 -6.80 1.76 -30.69
CA VAL A 991 -7.14 0.91 -31.83
C VAL A 991 -8.53 0.31 -31.64
N ALA A 992 -9.17 -0.06 -32.75
CA ALA A 992 -10.43 -0.81 -32.73
C ALA A 992 -10.18 -2.24 -33.21
N ALA A 993 -10.62 -3.20 -32.41
CA ALA A 993 -10.60 -4.62 -32.76
C ALA A 993 -11.56 -4.92 -33.91
N LYS A 994 -11.24 -5.96 -34.67
CA LYS A 994 -12.13 -6.55 -35.66
C LYS A 994 -12.28 -8.04 -35.38
N ASP A 995 -13.51 -8.55 -35.35
CA ASP A 995 -13.80 -9.96 -35.06
C ASP A 995 -13.19 -10.45 -33.73
N GLY A 996 -13.10 -9.58 -32.72
CA GLY A 996 -12.61 -9.91 -31.37
C GLY A 996 -11.10 -9.76 -31.14
N ALA A 997 -10.33 -9.27 -32.11
CA ALA A 997 -8.89 -8.98 -31.91
C ALA A 997 -8.36 -7.85 -32.81
N PHE A 998 -7.21 -7.32 -32.42
CA PHE A 998 -6.37 -6.40 -33.18
C PHE A 998 -5.02 -7.08 -33.47
N GLU A 999 -4.49 -6.90 -34.69
CA GLU A 999 -3.20 -7.47 -35.09
C GLU A 999 -2.36 -6.44 -35.84
N ALA A 1000 -1.09 -6.33 -35.46
CA ALA A 1000 -0.16 -5.38 -36.07
C ALA A 1000 1.30 -5.80 -35.88
N ALA A 1001 2.13 -5.45 -36.87
CA ALA A 1001 3.58 -5.56 -36.76
C ALA A 1001 4.19 -4.18 -36.48
N LEU A 1002 5.22 -4.16 -35.62
CA LEU A 1002 6.02 -2.99 -35.30
C LEU A 1002 7.48 -3.19 -35.75
N PRO A 1003 8.13 -2.18 -36.37
CA PRO A 1003 9.56 -2.18 -36.57
C PRO A 1003 10.31 -2.06 -35.23
N GLY A 1004 11.57 -2.51 -35.20
CA GLY A 1004 12.45 -2.26 -34.07
C GLY A 1004 12.90 -0.81 -34.06
N VAL A 1005 12.45 -0.05 -33.07
CA VAL A 1005 12.77 1.38 -32.91
C VAL A 1005 13.18 1.68 -31.48
N PRO A 1006 14.27 2.44 -31.23
CA PRO A 1006 14.65 2.80 -29.87
C PRO A 1006 13.62 3.80 -29.32
N LEU A 1007 12.94 3.44 -28.24
CA LEU A 1007 11.97 4.29 -27.55
C LEU A 1007 12.39 4.47 -26.09
N ALA A 1008 12.20 5.68 -25.56
CA ALA A 1008 12.44 5.98 -24.15
C ALA A 1008 11.35 5.43 -23.21
N ALA A 1009 10.20 5.02 -23.76
CA ALA A 1009 9.07 4.46 -23.03
C ALA A 1009 8.39 3.34 -23.85
N MET A 1010 7.63 2.47 -23.18
CA MET A 1010 6.77 1.51 -23.88
C MET A 1010 5.53 2.19 -24.45
N ILE A 1011 4.97 1.60 -25.52
CA ILE A 1011 3.74 2.07 -26.16
C ILE A 1011 2.55 1.67 -25.29
N SER A 1012 1.77 2.67 -24.88
CA SER A 1012 0.44 2.49 -24.27
C SER A 1012 -0.58 2.09 -25.35
N LEU A 1013 -1.04 0.84 -25.33
CA LEU A 1013 -2.00 0.28 -26.28
C LEU A 1013 -3.38 0.15 -25.62
N GLN A 1014 -4.41 0.70 -26.27
CA GLN A 1014 -5.82 0.51 -25.88
C GLN A 1014 -6.62 -0.07 -27.04
N VAL A 1015 -7.18 -1.27 -26.84
CA VAL A 1015 -7.91 -2.03 -27.86
C VAL A 1015 -9.41 -1.99 -27.57
N GLY A 1016 -10.15 -1.13 -28.27
CA GLY A 1016 -11.60 -0.99 -28.15
C GLY A 1016 -12.40 -2.01 -28.98
N GLY A 1017 -13.68 -2.17 -28.66
CA GLY A 1017 -14.60 -3.05 -29.39
C GLY A 1017 -14.55 -4.52 -28.96
N LEU A 1018 -14.11 -4.77 -27.72
CA LEU A 1018 -14.03 -6.10 -27.11
C LEU A 1018 -15.26 -6.39 -26.21
N ASN A 1019 -15.41 -7.63 -25.78
CA ASN A 1019 -16.46 -8.06 -24.86
C ASN A 1019 -15.92 -8.14 -23.42
N ASP A 1020 -16.55 -7.43 -22.48
CA ASP A 1020 -16.14 -7.39 -21.07
C ASP A 1020 -16.26 -8.76 -20.35
N GLY A 1021 -17.12 -9.65 -20.84
CA GLY A 1021 -17.29 -10.99 -20.32
C GLY A 1021 -16.25 -11.99 -20.80
N TRP A 1022 -15.33 -11.62 -21.71
CA TRP A 1022 -14.41 -12.56 -22.34
C TRP A 1022 -12.96 -12.25 -21.98
N SER A 1023 -12.17 -13.27 -21.63
CA SER A 1023 -10.72 -13.14 -21.42
C SER A 1023 -10.04 -12.52 -22.65
N ALA A 1024 -9.03 -11.67 -22.41
CA ALA A 1024 -8.19 -11.09 -23.46
C ALA A 1024 -6.71 -11.31 -23.15
N PHE A 1025 -5.91 -11.44 -24.21
CA PHE A 1025 -4.48 -11.68 -24.15
C PHE A 1025 -3.75 -10.78 -25.14
N LEU A 1026 -2.50 -10.45 -24.77
CA LEU A 1026 -1.48 -9.94 -25.68
C LEU A 1026 -0.52 -11.09 -26.00
N GLN A 1027 -0.26 -11.35 -27.28
CA GLN A 1027 0.76 -12.26 -27.75
C GLN A 1027 1.73 -11.49 -28.65
N ASP A 1028 3.03 -11.63 -28.42
CA ASP A 1028 4.06 -11.13 -29.32
C ASP A 1028 4.79 -12.32 -29.98
N ARG A 1029 4.45 -12.60 -31.24
CA ARG A 1029 4.93 -13.79 -31.95
C ARG A 1029 6.41 -13.70 -32.33
N ARG A 1030 7.07 -12.54 -32.14
CA ARG A 1030 8.53 -12.43 -32.29
C ARG A 1030 9.30 -12.94 -31.09
N LEU A 1031 8.67 -12.96 -29.91
CA LEU A 1031 9.32 -13.46 -28.70
C LEU A 1031 9.27 -15.00 -28.65
N PRO A 1032 10.30 -15.65 -28.06
CA PRO A 1032 10.26 -17.09 -27.81
C PRO A 1032 9.16 -17.42 -26.80
N ALA A 1033 8.55 -18.60 -26.95
CA ALA A 1033 7.54 -19.07 -26.01
C ALA A 1033 8.12 -19.24 -24.58
N PRO A 1034 7.36 -18.94 -23.52
CA PRO A 1034 6.03 -18.32 -23.53
C PRO A 1034 6.06 -16.85 -23.97
N ASN A 1035 5.24 -16.50 -24.96
CA ASN A 1035 5.23 -15.18 -25.63
C ASN A 1035 3.87 -14.49 -25.56
N PHE A 1036 3.09 -14.83 -24.55
CA PHE A 1036 1.74 -14.34 -24.33
C PHE A 1036 1.54 -13.96 -22.86
N ARG A 1037 0.59 -13.07 -22.61
CA ARG A 1037 0.12 -12.74 -21.26
C ARG A 1037 -1.32 -12.22 -21.28
N PRO A 1038 -2.09 -12.45 -20.20
CA PRO A 1038 -3.45 -11.93 -20.10
C PRO A 1038 -3.46 -10.42 -19.85
N ILE A 1039 -4.41 -9.70 -20.46
CA ILE A 1039 -4.58 -8.24 -20.34
C ILE A 1039 -5.99 -7.91 -19.81
N PRO A 1040 -6.18 -6.85 -19.02
CA PRO A 1040 -7.48 -6.48 -18.48
C PRO A 1040 -8.42 -5.97 -19.58
N VAL A 1041 -9.74 -6.18 -19.42
CA VAL A 1041 -10.79 -5.60 -20.27
C VAL A 1041 -11.79 -4.87 -19.37
N ARG A 1042 -12.18 -3.65 -19.75
CA ARG A 1042 -13.24 -2.87 -19.09
C ARG A 1042 -13.86 -1.89 -20.07
N ASP A 1043 -15.18 -1.76 -20.03
CA ASP A 1043 -15.97 -0.92 -20.94
C ASP A 1043 -15.59 -1.18 -22.40
N ALA A 1044 -15.56 -2.47 -22.78
CA ALA A 1044 -15.19 -2.96 -24.11
C ALA A 1044 -13.77 -2.58 -24.60
N THR A 1045 -12.87 -2.22 -23.67
CA THR A 1045 -11.50 -1.80 -23.97
C THR A 1045 -10.47 -2.63 -23.22
N ALA A 1046 -9.49 -3.20 -23.91
CA ALA A 1046 -8.32 -3.82 -23.29
C ALA A 1046 -7.14 -2.86 -23.19
N TYR A 1047 -6.31 -3.01 -22.16
CA TYR A 1047 -5.19 -2.12 -21.86
C TYR A 1047 -3.88 -2.91 -21.78
N ALA A 1048 -2.84 -2.47 -22.48
CA ALA A 1048 -1.54 -3.14 -22.49
C ALA A 1048 -0.37 -2.17 -22.73
N LEU A 1049 0.84 -2.59 -22.37
CA LEU A 1049 2.10 -1.94 -22.70
C LEU A 1049 2.91 -2.78 -23.69
N VAL A 1050 3.46 -2.15 -24.72
CA VAL A 1050 4.23 -2.82 -25.78
C VAL A 1050 5.63 -2.23 -25.87
N ASP A 1051 6.65 -3.10 -25.88
CA ASP A 1051 8.05 -2.72 -26.08
C ASP A 1051 8.56 -3.26 -27.45
N PRO A 1052 8.63 -2.43 -28.50
CA PRO A 1052 9.18 -2.86 -29.79
C PRO A 1052 10.70 -2.66 -29.90
N THR A 1053 11.41 -2.21 -28.85
CA THR A 1053 12.79 -1.72 -29.01
C THR A 1053 13.78 -2.80 -29.47
N ASP A 1054 13.65 -4.03 -28.99
CA ASP A 1054 14.58 -5.14 -29.26
C ASP A 1054 14.11 -6.00 -30.45
N GLY A 1055 14.18 -5.45 -31.66
CA GLY A 1055 13.86 -6.20 -32.90
C GLY A 1055 12.39 -6.11 -33.35
N GLY A 1056 11.62 -5.18 -32.77
CA GLY A 1056 10.21 -4.94 -33.09
C GLY A 1056 9.26 -5.99 -32.52
N ALA A 1057 7.99 -5.94 -32.91
CA ALA A 1057 6.95 -6.83 -32.38
C ALA A 1057 6.03 -7.37 -33.49
N ASP A 1058 5.42 -8.55 -33.27
CA ASP A 1058 4.30 -9.07 -34.07
C ASP A 1058 3.13 -9.41 -33.15
N LEU A 1059 2.15 -8.52 -33.08
CA LEU A 1059 1.16 -8.50 -32.02
C LEU A 1059 -0.15 -9.15 -32.43
N PHE A 1060 -0.70 -9.95 -31.51
CA PHE A 1060 -2.13 -10.20 -31.37
C PHE A 1060 -2.58 -9.62 -30.04
N ALA A 1061 -3.64 -8.80 -30.04
CA ALA A 1061 -4.26 -8.28 -28.82
C ALA A 1061 -5.79 -8.42 -28.89
N GLY A 1062 -6.38 -9.22 -28.01
CA GLY A 1062 -7.83 -9.46 -27.99
C GLY A 1062 -8.22 -10.81 -27.38
N HIS A 1063 -9.41 -11.29 -27.73
CA HIS A 1063 -9.94 -12.54 -27.21
C HIS A 1063 -9.33 -13.76 -27.92
N PRO A 1064 -8.63 -14.67 -27.21
CA PRO A 1064 -8.09 -15.88 -27.84
C PRO A 1064 -9.22 -16.83 -28.30
N VAL A 1065 -10.39 -16.77 -27.66
CA VAL A 1065 -11.60 -17.53 -28.01
C VAL A 1065 -12.76 -16.56 -28.15
N VAL A 1066 -13.52 -16.68 -29.23
CA VAL A 1066 -14.72 -15.88 -29.52
C VAL A 1066 -15.94 -16.79 -29.67
N ALA A 1067 -17.13 -16.24 -29.47
CA ALA A 1067 -18.39 -16.96 -29.67
C ALA A 1067 -19.41 -16.15 -30.50
N ASP A 1068 -20.40 -16.84 -31.08
CA ASP A 1068 -21.55 -16.20 -31.74
C ASP A 1068 -22.65 -15.73 -30.77
N ALA A 1069 -22.49 -16.03 -29.47
CA ALA A 1069 -23.39 -15.62 -28.40
C ALA A 1069 -22.69 -14.63 -27.43
N PRO A 1070 -22.77 -13.30 -27.65
CA PRO A 1070 -22.03 -12.31 -26.86
C PRO A 1070 -22.47 -12.21 -25.39
N GLY A 1071 -23.63 -12.76 -25.03
CA GLY A 1071 -24.15 -12.75 -23.66
C GLY A 1071 -23.55 -13.83 -22.74
N ILE A 1072 -22.73 -14.74 -23.25
CA ILE A 1072 -22.00 -15.70 -22.41
C ILE A 1072 -20.71 -15.06 -21.90
N THR A 1073 -20.22 -15.55 -20.77
CA THR A 1073 -18.88 -15.24 -20.27
C THR A 1073 -17.90 -16.31 -20.74
N ILE A 1074 -16.72 -15.90 -21.22
CA ILE A 1074 -15.65 -16.81 -21.66
C ILE A 1074 -14.40 -16.55 -20.83
N LEU A 1075 -13.89 -17.59 -20.18
CA LEU A 1075 -12.64 -17.53 -19.44
C LEU A 1075 -11.63 -18.44 -20.11
N VAL A 1076 -10.44 -17.89 -20.38
CA VAL A 1076 -9.28 -18.61 -20.89
C VAL A 1076 -8.14 -18.38 -19.93
N ALA A 1077 -7.55 -19.46 -19.43
CA ALA A 1077 -6.47 -19.41 -18.45
C ALA A 1077 -5.39 -20.46 -18.76
N TRP A 1078 -4.14 -20.10 -18.54
CA TRP A 1078 -3.01 -21.03 -18.60
C TRP A 1078 -2.99 -21.92 -17.35
N MET A 1079 -2.67 -23.21 -17.49
CA MET A 1079 -2.65 -24.16 -16.36
C MET A 1079 -1.25 -24.67 -16.02
N GLU A 1080 -0.53 -25.15 -17.02
CA GLU A 1080 0.81 -25.70 -16.94
C GLU A 1080 1.40 -25.70 -18.35
N PRO A 1081 2.73 -25.89 -18.54
CA PRO A 1081 3.32 -25.86 -19.87
C PRO A 1081 2.58 -26.79 -20.84
N GLY A 1082 2.18 -26.27 -22.00
CA GLY A 1082 1.44 -27.03 -23.00
C GLY A 1082 -0.06 -27.20 -22.75
N LYS A 1083 -0.64 -26.67 -21.67
CA LYS A 1083 -2.04 -26.95 -21.28
C LYS A 1083 -2.79 -25.73 -20.75
N TRP A 1084 -4.03 -25.62 -21.20
CA TRP A 1084 -4.91 -24.48 -20.98
C TRP A 1084 -6.32 -24.90 -20.57
N PHE A 1085 -6.99 -23.99 -19.87
CA PHE A 1085 -8.37 -24.10 -19.42
C PHE A 1085 -9.24 -23.11 -20.20
N ILE A 1086 -10.39 -23.58 -20.70
CA ILE A 1086 -11.44 -22.75 -21.27
C ILE A 1086 -12.74 -23.03 -20.51
N GLU A 1087 -13.45 -21.97 -20.10
CA GLU A 1087 -14.81 -22.03 -19.58
C GLU A 1087 -15.74 -21.15 -20.44
N ALA A 1088 -16.92 -21.67 -20.75
CA ALA A 1088 -18.06 -20.91 -21.24
C ALA A 1088 -19.17 -20.96 -20.19
N HIS A 1089 -19.64 -19.79 -19.74
CA HIS A 1089 -20.62 -19.67 -18.67
C HIS A 1089 -21.82 -18.84 -19.14
N ASN A 1090 -23.03 -19.32 -18.83
CA ASN A 1090 -24.26 -18.58 -19.05
C ASN A 1090 -24.72 -17.92 -17.74
N PRO A 1091 -24.53 -16.60 -17.56
CA PRO A 1091 -24.94 -15.90 -16.35
C PRO A 1091 -26.45 -15.57 -16.29
N THR A 1092 -27.21 -15.88 -17.35
CA THR A 1092 -28.61 -15.45 -17.52
C THR A 1092 -29.62 -16.49 -17.01
N ASP A 1093 -30.90 -16.09 -16.93
CA ASP A 1093 -32.01 -16.98 -16.58
C ASP A 1093 -32.59 -17.75 -17.79
N ALA A 1094 -32.07 -17.52 -19.00
CA ALA A 1094 -32.52 -18.18 -20.22
C ALA A 1094 -31.44 -19.15 -20.74
N PRO A 1095 -31.80 -20.33 -21.27
CA PRO A 1095 -30.83 -21.22 -21.90
C PRO A 1095 -30.21 -20.55 -23.13
N MET A 1096 -28.92 -20.82 -23.36
CA MET A 1096 -28.17 -20.30 -24.49
C MET A 1096 -27.44 -21.42 -25.21
N THR A 1097 -27.35 -21.34 -26.54
CA THR A 1097 -26.43 -22.17 -27.33
C THR A 1097 -25.37 -21.26 -27.91
N ALA A 1098 -24.10 -21.64 -27.77
CA ALA A 1098 -22.97 -20.88 -28.26
C ALA A 1098 -22.02 -21.76 -29.07
N ARG A 1099 -21.56 -21.26 -30.22
CA ARG A 1099 -20.43 -21.81 -30.97
C ARG A 1099 -19.20 -21.00 -30.63
N LEU A 1100 -18.24 -21.66 -29.99
CA LEU A 1100 -16.96 -21.11 -29.59
C LEU A 1100 -15.88 -21.56 -30.57
N ARG A 1101 -14.96 -20.67 -30.89
CA ARG A 1101 -13.80 -20.98 -31.72
C ARG A 1101 -12.60 -20.12 -31.33
N THR A 1102 -11.40 -20.62 -31.62
CA THR A 1102 -10.18 -19.81 -31.57
C THR A 1102 -10.33 -18.59 -32.49
N SER A 1103 -9.94 -17.41 -31.99
CA SER A 1103 -9.87 -16.20 -32.80
C SER A 1103 -8.76 -16.34 -33.83
N GLN A 1104 -9.00 -15.85 -35.05
CA GLN A 1104 -7.96 -15.80 -36.08
C GLN A 1104 -6.73 -15.06 -35.52
N GLY A 1105 -5.52 -15.49 -35.88
CA GLY A 1105 -4.29 -14.85 -35.43
C GLY A 1105 -3.79 -15.24 -34.03
N TRP A 1106 -4.62 -15.88 -33.19
CA TRP A 1106 -4.13 -16.54 -31.97
C TRP A 1106 -3.45 -17.86 -32.33
N SER A 1107 -2.14 -17.97 -32.07
CA SER A 1107 -1.33 -19.09 -32.55
C SER A 1107 -0.91 -20.09 -31.47
N VAL A 1108 -1.40 -19.94 -30.24
CA VAL A 1108 -0.96 -20.78 -29.10
C VAL A 1108 -1.69 -22.13 -29.08
N PHE A 1109 -2.98 -22.16 -29.41
CA PHE A 1109 -3.79 -23.39 -29.46
C PHE A 1109 -4.93 -23.27 -30.47
N ALA A 1110 -5.47 -24.41 -30.90
CA ALA A 1110 -6.68 -24.49 -31.71
C ALA A 1110 -7.85 -25.07 -30.88
N PHE A 1111 -9.03 -24.44 -31.00
CA PHE A 1111 -10.23 -24.82 -30.28
C PHE A 1111 -11.48 -24.52 -31.12
N GLU A 1112 -12.41 -25.47 -31.14
CA GLU A 1112 -13.76 -25.28 -31.67
C GLU A 1112 -14.71 -26.16 -30.86
N ALA A 1113 -15.83 -25.58 -30.41
CA ALA A 1113 -16.83 -26.31 -29.65
C ALA A 1113 -18.22 -25.65 -29.79
N GLN A 1114 -19.26 -26.48 -29.73
CA GLN A 1114 -20.62 -26.01 -29.47
C GLN A 1114 -21.00 -26.36 -28.03
N ALA A 1115 -21.60 -25.40 -27.32
CA ALA A 1115 -22.05 -25.55 -25.95
C ALA A 1115 -23.51 -25.13 -25.81
N ASP A 1116 -24.34 -26.08 -25.35
CA ASP A 1116 -25.66 -25.79 -24.81
C ASP A 1116 -25.48 -25.49 -23.32
N LEU A 1117 -25.83 -24.28 -22.92
CA LEU A 1117 -25.60 -23.72 -21.59
C LEU A 1117 -26.97 -23.40 -20.96
N PRO A 1118 -27.47 -24.28 -20.07
CA PRO A 1118 -28.61 -23.95 -19.23
C PRO A 1118 -28.39 -22.65 -18.43
N PRO A 1119 -29.46 -22.04 -17.90
CA PRO A 1119 -29.35 -20.91 -16.99
C PRO A 1119 -28.36 -21.17 -15.85
N GLY A 1120 -27.41 -20.27 -15.64
CA GLY A 1120 -26.38 -20.39 -14.57
C GLY A 1120 -25.41 -21.56 -14.72
N ALA A 1121 -25.31 -22.19 -15.89
CA ALA A 1121 -24.41 -23.33 -16.10
C ALA A 1121 -23.08 -22.92 -16.74
N SER A 1122 -22.02 -23.65 -16.39
CA SER A 1122 -20.71 -23.58 -17.03
C SER A 1122 -20.41 -24.87 -17.77
N ARG A 1123 -19.71 -24.77 -18.90
CA ARG A 1123 -19.03 -25.89 -19.56
C ARG A 1123 -17.55 -25.58 -19.66
N THR A 1124 -16.70 -26.56 -19.35
CA THR A 1124 -15.24 -26.39 -19.32
C THR A 1124 -14.54 -27.36 -20.25
N TRP A 1125 -13.37 -26.94 -20.74
CA TRP A 1125 -12.50 -27.74 -21.61
C TRP A 1125 -11.05 -27.59 -21.18
N THR A 1126 -10.29 -28.66 -21.35
CA THR A 1126 -8.82 -28.62 -21.39
C THR A 1126 -8.40 -28.58 -22.84
N VAL A 1127 -7.54 -27.63 -23.22
CA VAL A 1127 -6.93 -27.56 -24.55
C VAL A 1127 -5.41 -27.56 -24.44
N PHE A 1128 -4.75 -28.04 -25.49
CA PHE A 1128 -3.30 -28.18 -25.53
C PHE A 1128 -2.70 -27.19 -26.52
N GLU A 1129 -1.49 -26.73 -26.23
CA GLU A 1129 -0.74 -25.87 -27.15
C GLU A 1129 -0.46 -26.63 -28.46
N THR A 1130 -0.53 -25.93 -29.59
CA THR A 1130 -0.17 -26.52 -30.88
C THR A 1130 1.32 -26.86 -30.88
N ALA A 1131 1.67 -28.07 -31.31
CA ALA A 1131 3.07 -28.43 -31.52
C ALA A 1131 3.68 -27.51 -32.59
N GLU A 1132 4.86 -26.96 -32.31
CA GLU A 1132 5.65 -26.18 -33.29
C GLU A 1132 5.99 -26.99 -34.55
#